data_AF-A0A817ZQ45-F1
#
_entry.id   AF-A0A817ZQ45-F1
#
_cell.length_a   1.000
_cell.length_b   1.000
_cell.length_c   1.000
_cell.angle_alpha   90.00
_cell.angle_beta   90.00
_cell.angle_gamma   90.00
#
_symmetry.space_group_name_H-M   'P 1'
#
loop_
_entity.id
_entity.type
_entity.pdbx_description
1 polymer ?
#
loop_
_entity_poly.entity_id
_entity_poly.type
_entity_poly.pdbx_seq_one_letter_code
_entity_poly.pdbx_strand_id
1 'polypeptide(L)'
;MLIASKNGKASNPKALMNTIMQLRKICNHPFMFNEIEEKLCQHFNYTSGVCLGADLYRASGKFELLDRILPKLKATNHRVLLFCQMTSLMTIMEDYFAYKNFTYLRLDGQTKSEERGDLLARFSEANSDYFIFLLSTRAGGLGLNLQKADTVVIFDSDWNPHQDLQAQDRAHRIGQVNEVRVLRLMTVNSVEEKILAAARYKLNVDEKVIQAGMFNNKSTGNERRQFLQQILLQETEEGDEEEDEVPDDEVINQMIARSEDEYNLFNRMDRERRHDEARMPNRKPRLFELAELPAWLTKDPKELENAIIDQETLDLLGRGTRHRKEVDYSDSLTEKEWLKIEKVLESLRIDDDILRQMMQLLEQEMEAGLSPATHKNADVKMFPTYVRNIANGTETGQVLALDLGGTNFRVLLINLLPQGEVELTSKIFVIPQSIMLGEGVNLFRHLADCLVDFMKKENLIKQGVHYPLGFTFSFPCQQEGLASARLTSWTKGFTCSGVVNEDVVKMLQKAIDEKNINVECVALVNDTVGTLMACAYKNPNTAIGLILGTGTNACYIESLDRIGTWNGDYNEPKQVIVNMEWGAFGNNNRLNHLRTKYDEEVDLSSVNPGKQIFEKMISGMYMGEIVRLIILDLMQQDLLFIGQRDRYGDYKTPLFTRGGFYTKFVSTVETDEGIAFSNTRRVLQDIGIRNPTFDDCAIVQHICKNVSKRAARLAGAGIDILLALF
;
A
#
# COMPACT_ATOMS: atom_id res chain seq x y z
N MET A 1 15.02 18.80 19.12
CA MET A 1 16.06 17.82 19.52
C MET A 1 15.87 16.40 18.97
N LEU A 2 14.79 16.07 18.25
CA LEU A 2 14.56 14.72 17.68
C LEU A 2 15.02 14.56 16.21
N ILE A 3 15.75 15.53 15.65
CA ILE A 3 16.19 15.51 14.23
C ILE A 3 17.70 15.71 14.14
N ALA A 4 18.46 14.85 14.81
CA ALA A 4 19.88 14.66 14.52
C ALA A 4 20.13 13.18 14.29
N SER A 5 20.06 12.76 13.02
CA SER A 5 20.54 11.47 12.56
C SER A 5 22.05 11.39 12.84
N LYS A 6 22.45 10.56 13.81
CA LYS A 6 23.85 10.40 14.21
C LYS A 6 24.73 9.74 13.13
N ASN A 7 24.23 9.37 11.94
CA ASN A 7 25.00 8.51 11.03
C ASN A 7 24.73 8.62 9.52
N GLY A 8 24.30 9.77 8.98
CA GLY A 8 24.33 10.03 7.52
C GLY A 8 23.57 9.04 6.61
N LYS A 9 22.83 8.08 7.17
CA LYS A 9 21.95 7.15 6.46
C LYS A 9 20.55 7.76 6.39
N ALA A 10 19.91 7.64 5.24
CA ALA A 10 18.58 8.17 4.98
C ALA A 10 17.59 7.74 6.08
N SER A 11 16.93 8.73 6.71
CA SER A 11 15.91 8.50 7.74
C SER A 11 14.76 7.65 7.17
N ASN A 12 14.39 6.57 7.86
CA ASN A 12 13.26 5.73 7.51
C ASN A 12 11.96 6.58 7.51
N PRO A 13 11.22 6.68 6.38
CA PRO A 13 10.01 7.52 6.27
C PRO A 13 8.94 7.19 7.33
N LYS A 14 8.89 5.93 7.80
CA LYS A 14 7.93 5.48 8.81
C LYS A 14 8.26 5.97 10.24
N ALA A 15 9.54 5.98 10.60
CA ALA A 15 9.99 6.50 11.90
C ALA A 15 9.77 8.01 12.00
N LEU A 16 9.98 8.72 10.87
CA LEU A 16 9.65 10.13 10.75
C LEU A 16 8.14 10.38 10.92
N MET A 17 7.28 9.54 10.34
CA MET A 17 5.82 9.68 10.44
C MET A 17 5.29 9.44 11.87
N ASN A 18 5.80 8.42 12.56
CA ASN A 18 5.46 8.19 13.98
C ASN A 18 5.93 9.36 14.86
N THR A 19 7.13 9.88 14.59
CA THR A 19 7.66 11.05 15.30
C THR A 19 6.77 12.27 15.08
N ILE A 20 6.32 12.53 13.85
CA ILE A 20 5.39 13.62 13.54
C ILE A 20 4.08 13.47 14.31
N MET A 21 3.54 12.26 14.43
CA MET A 21 2.31 12.03 15.20
C MET A 21 2.49 12.35 16.69
N GLN A 22 3.61 11.95 17.30
CA GLN A 22 3.90 12.29 18.69
C GLN A 22 4.11 13.79 18.88
N LEU A 23 4.82 14.45 17.97
CA LEU A 23 4.99 15.91 17.99
C LEU A 23 3.63 16.64 17.89
N ARG A 24 2.70 16.15 17.07
CA ARG A 24 1.33 16.69 17.01
C ARG A 24 0.58 16.55 18.33
N LYS A 25 0.68 15.40 19.02
CA LYS A 25 0.07 15.23 20.35
C LYS A 25 0.59 16.26 21.34
N ILE A 26 1.91 16.50 21.35
CA ILE A 26 2.54 17.53 22.20
C ILE A 26 2.00 18.93 21.87
N CYS A 27 1.86 19.26 20.58
CA CYS A 27 1.32 20.56 20.14
C CYS A 27 -0.15 20.77 20.57
N ASN A 28 -0.91 19.69 20.74
CA ASN A 28 -2.29 19.73 21.19
C ASN A 28 -2.40 19.81 22.71
N HIS A 29 -1.86 18.82 23.43
CA HIS A 29 -1.84 18.82 24.90
C HIS A 29 -0.82 17.82 25.46
N PRO A 30 0.06 18.19 26.42
CA PRO A 30 1.01 17.25 27.03
C PRO A 30 0.36 16.05 27.74
N PHE A 31 -0.82 16.25 28.35
CA PHE A 31 -1.56 15.17 29.02
C PHE A 31 -2.18 14.13 28.06
N MET A 32 -1.99 14.28 26.74
CA MET A 32 -2.24 13.16 25.82
C MET A 32 -1.29 11.98 26.04
N PHE A 33 -0.22 12.18 26.83
CA PHE A 33 0.66 11.15 27.34
C PHE A 33 0.33 10.90 28.81
N ASN A 34 -0.43 9.83 29.10
CA ASN A 34 -0.91 9.51 30.44
C ASN A 34 0.24 9.43 31.47
N GLU A 35 1.39 8.87 31.10
CA GLU A 35 2.56 8.80 31.99
C GLU A 35 3.09 10.18 32.42
N ILE A 36 3.00 11.17 31.52
CA ILE A 36 3.40 12.55 31.81
C ILE A 36 2.37 13.19 32.74
N GLU A 37 1.09 12.99 32.48
CA GLU A 37 0.01 13.46 33.34
C GLU A 37 0.11 12.88 34.75
N GLU A 38 0.26 11.56 34.90
CA GLU A 38 0.37 10.90 36.20
C GLU A 38 1.56 11.42 37.02
N LYS A 39 2.72 11.61 36.39
CA LYS A 39 3.92 12.14 37.07
C LYS A 39 3.76 13.61 37.45
N LEU A 40 3.08 14.41 36.63
CA LEU A 40 2.76 15.80 36.98
C LEU A 40 1.68 15.89 38.06
N CYS A 41 0.68 15.00 38.03
CA CYS A 41 -0.30 14.85 39.10
C CYS A 41 0.37 14.61 40.44
N GLN A 42 1.34 13.69 40.48
CA GLN A 42 2.14 13.42 41.69
C GLN A 42 2.94 14.65 42.13
N HIS A 43 3.56 15.36 41.19
CA HIS A 43 4.34 16.57 41.50
C HIS A 43 3.49 17.71 42.08
N PHE A 44 2.29 17.91 41.55
CA PHE A 44 1.35 18.93 41.99
C PHE A 44 0.40 18.45 43.11
N ASN A 45 0.61 17.25 43.65
CA ASN A 45 -0.18 16.63 44.73
C ASN A 45 -1.67 16.41 44.42
N TYR A 46 -2.01 16.08 43.19
CA TYR A 46 -3.36 15.63 42.82
C TYR A 46 -3.60 14.19 43.28
N THR A 47 -4.70 13.95 43.99
CA THR A 47 -5.06 12.63 44.55
C THR A 47 -5.82 11.72 43.59
N SER A 48 -6.38 12.26 42.50
CA SER A 48 -7.22 11.55 41.52
C SER A 48 -6.46 10.95 40.35
N GLY A 49 -5.15 11.18 40.22
CA GLY A 49 -4.34 10.73 39.08
C GLY A 49 -4.56 11.53 37.78
N VAL A 50 -5.51 12.48 37.76
CA VAL A 50 -5.84 13.37 36.63
C VAL A 50 -5.62 14.82 37.07
N CYS A 51 -4.99 15.62 36.20
CA CYS A 51 -4.74 17.04 36.47
C CYS A 51 -6.05 17.81 36.29
N LEU A 52 -6.49 18.55 37.31
CA LEU A 52 -7.76 19.31 37.26
C LEU A 52 -7.55 20.79 37.48
N GLY A 53 -8.50 21.59 37.01
CA GLY A 53 -8.56 23.03 37.28
C GLY A 53 -7.71 23.85 36.32
N ALA A 54 -7.01 24.86 36.83
CA ALA A 54 -6.26 25.78 35.99
C ALA A 54 -5.11 25.11 35.24
N ASP A 55 -4.53 24.04 35.80
CA ASP A 55 -3.40 23.34 35.21
C ASP A 55 -3.75 22.61 33.90
N LEU A 56 -5.05 22.37 33.62
CA LEU A 56 -5.53 21.87 32.33
C LEU A 56 -5.25 22.85 31.18
N TYR A 57 -5.47 24.15 31.37
CA TYR A 57 -5.20 25.11 30.29
C TYR A 57 -3.77 25.66 30.33
N ARG A 58 -3.13 25.67 31.52
CA ARG A 58 -1.73 26.13 31.67
C ARG A 58 -0.70 25.21 31.03
N ALA A 59 -1.07 23.95 30.79
CA ALA A 59 -0.21 22.96 30.14
C ALA A 59 -0.13 23.10 28.61
N SER A 60 -1.08 23.77 27.96
CA SER A 60 -1.17 23.85 26.49
C SER A 60 -1.53 25.25 26.01
N GLY A 61 -0.71 25.80 25.11
CA GLY A 61 -0.96 27.11 24.50
C GLY A 61 -2.31 27.20 23.78
N LYS A 62 -2.78 26.11 23.17
CA LYS A 62 -4.09 26.08 22.50
C LYS A 62 -5.24 26.12 23.51
N PHE A 63 -5.13 25.41 24.63
CA PHE A 63 -6.15 25.47 25.70
C PHE A 63 -6.14 26.83 26.40
N GLU A 64 -4.97 27.44 26.59
CA GLU A 64 -4.83 28.80 27.11
C GLU A 64 -5.57 29.80 26.21
N LEU A 65 -5.43 29.68 24.89
CA LEU A 65 -6.16 30.51 23.94
C LEU A 65 -7.68 30.26 24.01
N LEU A 66 -8.11 28.99 24.12
CA LEU A 66 -9.52 28.66 24.34
C LEU A 66 -10.08 29.30 25.62
N ASP A 67 -9.28 29.35 26.68
CA ASP A 67 -9.62 30.00 27.95
C ASP A 67 -9.84 31.51 27.80
N ARG A 68 -9.15 32.15 26.85
CA ARG A 68 -9.36 33.58 26.54
C ARG A 68 -10.60 33.83 25.69
N ILE A 69 -10.89 32.97 24.72
CA ILE A 69 -11.95 33.23 23.73
C ILE A 69 -13.34 32.68 24.13
N LEU A 70 -13.43 31.50 24.74
CA LEU A 70 -14.73 30.86 25.01
C LEU A 70 -15.62 31.65 25.99
N PRO A 71 -15.09 32.25 27.08
CA PRO A 71 -15.91 33.10 27.97
C PRO A 71 -16.51 34.31 27.26
N LYS A 72 -15.74 34.92 26.34
CA LYS A 72 -16.16 36.07 25.53
C LYS A 72 -17.33 35.69 24.62
N LEU A 73 -17.18 34.58 23.89
CA LEU A 73 -18.22 34.04 23.01
C LEU A 73 -19.49 33.65 23.77
N LYS A 74 -19.37 33.11 24.99
CA LYS A 74 -20.51 32.80 25.85
C LYS A 74 -21.22 34.07 26.32
N ALA A 75 -20.49 35.11 26.69
CA ALA A 75 -21.05 36.38 27.15
C ALA A 75 -21.86 37.12 26.05
N THR A 76 -21.50 36.92 24.77
CA THR A 76 -22.22 37.47 23.61
C THR A 76 -23.19 36.47 22.97
N ASN A 77 -23.43 35.32 23.62
CA ASN A 77 -24.42 34.31 23.20
C ASN A 77 -24.14 33.67 21.81
N HIS A 78 -22.86 33.56 21.42
CA HIS A 78 -22.45 32.77 20.26
C HIS A 78 -22.50 31.28 20.57
N ARG A 79 -22.66 30.45 19.53
CA ARG A 79 -22.61 28.99 19.64
C ARG A 79 -21.42 28.44 18.87
N VAL A 80 -20.71 27.49 19.49
CA VAL A 80 -19.40 27.03 18.99
C VAL A 80 -19.46 25.58 18.54
N LEU A 81 -19.00 25.30 17.31
CA LEU A 81 -18.60 23.95 16.89
C LEU A 81 -17.10 23.82 17.12
N LEU A 82 -16.67 22.85 17.93
CA LEU A 82 -15.26 22.60 18.19
C LEU A 82 -14.87 21.25 17.59
N PHE A 83 -14.01 21.28 16.58
CA PHE A 83 -13.52 20.09 15.87
C PHE A 83 -12.14 19.67 16.37
N CYS A 84 -12.02 18.39 16.73
CA CYS A 84 -10.77 17.73 17.10
C CYS A 84 -10.55 16.48 16.24
N GLN A 85 -9.30 16.13 15.93
CA GLN A 85 -8.98 14.85 15.28
C GLN A 85 -8.92 13.69 16.27
N MET A 86 -8.23 13.91 17.40
CA MET A 86 -7.94 12.85 18.37
C MET A 86 -9.02 12.81 19.46
N THR A 87 -9.62 11.64 19.68
CA THR A 87 -10.67 11.44 20.70
C THR A 87 -10.13 11.55 22.13
N SER A 88 -8.87 11.20 22.37
CA SER A 88 -8.22 11.39 23.68
C SER A 88 -8.12 12.85 24.07
N LEU A 89 -7.85 13.74 23.10
CA LEU A 89 -7.88 15.18 23.30
C LEU A 89 -9.28 15.69 23.63
N MET A 90 -10.33 15.11 23.01
CA MET A 90 -11.72 15.46 23.32
C MET A 90 -12.03 15.19 24.78
N THR A 91 -11.54 14.08 25.35
CA THR A 91 -11.71 13.78 26.79
C THR A 91 -11.07 14.84 27.69
N ILE A 92 -9.84 15.29 27.38
CA ILE A 92 -9.19 16.40 28.12
C ILE A 92 -10.02 17.69 28.00
N MET A 93 -10.62 17.93 26.82
CA MET A 93 -11.50 19.08 26.57
C MET A 93 -12.77 19.02 27.44
N GLU A 94 -13.33 17.83 27.66
CA GLU A 94 -14.49 17.64 28.54
C GLU A 94 -14.17 18.00 29.99
N ASP A 95 -13.01 17.58 30.50
CA ASP A 95 -12.55 17.96 31.85
C ASP A 95 -12.40 19.48 31.99
N TYR A 96 -11.87 20.12 30.95
CA TYR A 96 -11.76 21.58 30.89
C TYR A 96 -13.13 22.28 30.84
N PHE A 97 -14.09 21.76 30.05
CA PHE A 97 -15.45 22.28 29.99
C PHE A 97 -16.19 22.13 31.32
N ALA A 98 -16.02 20.99 31.99
CA ALA A 98 -16.56 20.75 33.32
C ALA A 98 -15.99 21.77 34.32
N TYR A 99 -14.67 22.00 34.31
CA TYR A 99 -14.03 23.00 35.16
C TYR A 99 -14.58 24.43 34.94
N LYS A 100 -14.85 24.81 33.69
CA LYS A 100 -15.39 26.13 33.33
C LYS A 100 -16.90 26.24 33.37
N ASN A 101 -17.61 25.17 33.74
CA ASN A 101 -19.07 25.09 33.70
C ASN A 101 -19.64 25.46 32.31
N PHE A 102 -19.02 24.93 31.25
CA PHE A 102 -19.57 24.99 29.90
C PHE A 102 -20.42 23.75 29.64
N THR A 103 -21.66 23.99 29.22
CA THR A 103 -22.59 22.96 28.75
C THR A 103 -22.24 22.61 27.31
N TYR A 104 -22.01 21.32 27.05
CA TYR A 104 -21.58 20.85 25.75
C TYR A 104 -22.25 19.53 25.33
N LEU A 105 -22.19 19.23 24.04
CA LEU A 105 -22.54 17.94 23.45
C LEU A 105 -21.30 17.35 22.76
N ARG A 106 -21.15 16.02 22.80
CA ARG A 106 -20.04 15.30 22.17
C ARG A 106 -20.56 14.39 21.07
N LEU A 107 -19.93 14.44 19.89
CA LEU A 107 -20.19 13.54 18.78
C LEU A 107 -18.86 13.05 18.19
N ASP A 108 -18.64 11.75 18.25
CA ASP A 108 -17.46 11.09 17.68
C ASP A 108 -17.82 9.76 17.00
N GLY A 109 -16.80 8.96 16.66
CA GLY A 109 -16.97 7.68 15.97
C GLY A 109 -17.69 6.61 16.80
N GLN A 110 -17.77 6.76 18.12
CA GLN A 110 -18.42 5.82 19.03
C GLN A 110 -19.92 6.13 19.23
N THR A 111 -20.36 7.34 18.86
CA THR A 111 -21.78 7.75 18.93
C THR A 111 -22.63 6.94 17.93
N LYS A 112 -23.64 6.22 18.45
CA LYS A 112 -24.54 5.39 17.64
C LYS A 112 -25.36 6.25 16.69
N SER A 113 -25.69 5.70 15.51
CA SER A 113 -26.42 6.43 14.47
C SER A 113 -27.78 6.98 14.92
N GLU A 114 -28.48 6.26 15.79
CA GLU A 114 -29.78 6.66 16.34
C GLU A 114 -29.66 7.87 17.29
N GLU A 115 -28.57 7.94 18.08
CA GLU A 115 -28.31 9.01 19.06
C GLU A 115 -27.87 10.32 18.38
N ARG A 116 -27.31 10.26 17.17
CA ARG A 116 -26.84 11.44 16.42
C ARG A 116 -27.96 12.43 16.11
N GLY A 117 -29.13 11.92 15.73
CA GLY A 117 -30.30 12.76 15.43
C GLY A 117 -30.76 13.56 16.65
N ASP A 118 -30.77 12.92 17.82
CA ASP A 118 -31.17 13.54 19.08
C ASP A 118 -30.19 14.62 19.54
N LEU A 119 -28.88 14.37 19.42
CA LEU A 119 -27.85 15.37 19.74
C LEU A 119 -27.97 16.61 18.86
N LEU A 120 -28.21 16.43 17.55
CA LEU A 120 -28.44 17.53 16.62
C LEU A 120 -29.69 18.33 16.95
N ALA A 121 -30.78 17.65 17.30
CA ALA A 121 -32.03 18.29 17.69
C ALA A 121 -31.82 19.16 18.94
N ARG A 122 -31.21 18.60 19.99
CA ARG A 122 -30.91 19.31 21.24
C ARG A 122 -30.03 20.54 21.03
N PHE A 123 -29.00 20.44 20.17
CA PHE A 123 -28.15 21.59 19.85
C PHE A 123 -28.87 22.66 19.04
N SER A 124 -29.82 22.26 18.19
CA SER A 124 -30.51 23.17 17.26
C SER A 124 -31.72 23.89 17.89
N GLU A 125 -32.13 23.49 19.09
CA GLU A 125 -33.22 24.14 19.84
C GLU A 125 -32.95 25.63 20.07
N ALA A 126 -34.00 26.45 19.92
CA ALA A 126 -33.91 27.91 20.01
C ALA A 126 -33.37 28.38 21.37
N ASN A 127 -33.79 27.72 22.44
CA ASN A 127 -33.35 27.98 23.82
C ASN A 127 -32.46 26.85 24.37
N SER A 128 -31.66 26.22 23.50
CA SER A 128 -30.72 25.19 23.93
C SER A 128 -29.73 25.76 24.96
N ASP A 129 -29.60 25.09 26.10
CA ASP A 129 -28.59 25.41 27.11
C ASP A 129 -27.18 25.03 26.66
N TYR A 130 -27.02 24.27 25.56
CA TYR A 130 -25.73 23.79 25.08
C TYR A 130 -24.97 24.86 24.29
N PHE A 131 -23.85 25.30 24.85
CA PHE A 131 -22.97 26.33 24.28
C PHE A 131 -22.01 25.76 23.22
N ILE A 132 -21.46 24.57 23.47
CA ILE A 132 -20.42 23.95 22.63
C ILE A 132 -20.91 22.62 22.06
N PHE A 133 -20.66 22.40 20.76
CA PHE A 133 -20.72 21.07 20.16
C PHE A 133 -19.32 20.59 19.85
N LEU A 134 -18.82 19.65 20.65
CA LEU A 134 -17.53 18.99 20.49
C LEU A 134 -17.65 17.83 19.49
N LEU A 135 -16.97 17.93 18.36
CA LEU A 135 -17.08 17.02 17.23
C LEU A 135 -15.71 16.45 16.89
N SER A 136 -15.64 15.15 16.59
CA SER A 136 -14.47 14.67 15.86
C SER A 136 -14.57 15.07 14.39
N THR A 137 -13.49 15.55 13.77
CA THR A 137 -13.52 16.07 12.40
C THR A 137 -14.10 15.05 11.41
N ARG A 138 -13.78 13.77 11.59
CA ARG A 138 -14.29 12.67 10.77
C ARG A 138 -15.77 12.37 11.00
N ALA A 139 -16.26 12.43 12.24
CA ALA A 139 -17.68 12.19 12.51
C ALA A 139 -18.54 13.41 12.11
N GLY A 140 -17.98 14.61 12.20
CA GLY A 140 -18.58 15.86 11.75
C GLY A 140 -18.65 16.04 10.23
N GLY A 141 -17.80 15.35 9.45
CA GLY A 141 -17.82 15.36 7.98
C GLY A 141 -19.04 14.67 7.35
N LEU A 142 -19.82 13.90 8.10
CA LEU A 142 -20.96 13.11 7.62
C LEU A 142 -22.25 13.93 7.52
N GLY A 143 -22.40 14.79 6.52
CA GLY A 143 -23.74 15.27 6.06
C GLY A 143 -24.62 16.04 7.07
N LEU A 144 -24.14 16.39 8.26
CA LEU A 144 -24.92 17.03 9.34
C LEU A 144 -25.27 18.49 8.99
N ASN A 145 -26.36 19.01 9.55
CA ASN A 145 -26.73 20.44 9.47
C ASN A 145 -26.56 21.08 10.85
N LEU A 146 -25.61 22.02 10.99
CA LEU A 146 -25.25 22.67 12.26
C LEU A 146 -25.29 24.20 12.15
N GLN A 147 -26.15 24.74 11.30
CA GLN A 147 -26.32 26.19 11.03
C GLN A 147 -26.66 27.05 12.25
N LYS A 148 -26.96 26.47 13.41
CA LYS A 148 -27.19 27.23 14.66
C LYS A 148 -25.91 27.71 15.32
N ALA A 149 -24.76 27.14 14.98
CA ALA A 149 -23.48 27.66 15.40
C ALA A 149 -22.95 28.69 14.40
N ASP A 150 -22.47 29.81 14.91
CA ASP A 150 -21.87 30.90 14.13
C ASP A 150 -20.35 30.96 14.30
N THR A 151 -19.78 30.12 15.18
CA THR A 151 -18.35 30.07 15.43
C THR A 151 -17.87 28.63 15.26
N VAL A 152 -16.86 28.42 14.42
CA VAL A 152 -16.22 27.13 14.18
C VAL A 152 -14.78 27.21 14.66
N VAL A 153 -14.39 26.33 15.56
CA VAL A 153 -13.02 26.18 16.03
C VAL A 153 -12.46 24.86 15.51
N ILE A 154 -11.44 24.92 14.67
CA ILE A 154 -10.64 23.76 14.27
C ILE A 154 -9.43 23.73 15.20
N PHE A 155 -9.48 22.85 16.21
CA PHE A 155 -8.44 22.80 17.24
C PHE A 155 -7.15 22.18 16.70
N ASP A 156 -7.27 21.14 15.89
CA ASP A 156 -6.17 20.54 15.16
C ASP A 156 -6.58 20.12 13.74
N SER A 157 -5.75 20.49 12.77
CA SER A 157 -6.08 20.37 11.34
C SER A 157 -5.96 18.93 10.84
N ASP A 158 -6.84 18.51 9.93
CA ASP A 158 -6.69 17.24 9.23
C ASP A 158 -5.49 17.29 8.26
N TRP A 159 -4.93 16.12 7.95
CA TRP A 159 -3.97 15.98 6.85
C TRP A 159 -4.63 16.23 5.48
N ASN A 160 -5.92 15.96 5.39
CA ASN A 160 -6.74 16.24 4.22
C ASN A 160 -7.54 17.54 4.41
N PRO A 161 -7.14 18.66 3.79
CA PRO A 161 -7.80 19.96 3.98
C PRO A 161 -9.28 19.96 3.60
N HIS A 162 -9.71 19.06 2.70
CA HIS A 162 -11.11 18.91 2.31
C HIS A 162 -12.01 18.48 3.47
N GLN A 163 -11.49 17.74 4.46
CA GLN A 163 -12.25 17.38 5.67
C GLN A 163 -12.52 18.61 6.53
N ASP A 164 -11.52 19.48 6.67
CA ASP A 164 -11.66 20.71 7.43
C ASP A 164 -12.57 21.73 6.73
N LEU A 165 -12.54 21.81 5.40
CA LEU A 165 -13.50 22.59 4.61
C LEU A 165 -14.92 22.06 4.80
N GLN A 166 -15.09 20.75 4.72
CA GLN A 166 -16.38 20.11 4.94
C GLN A 166 -16.92 20.33 6.37
N ALA A 167 -16.03 20.42 7.37
CA ALA A 167 -16.37 20.75 8.74
C ALA A 167 -16.83 22.22 8.88
N GLN A 168 -16.19 23.16 8.19
CA GLN A 168 -16.60 24.57 8.12
C GLN A 168 -17.98 24.74 7.46
N ASP A 169 -18.21 24.03 6.36
CA ASP A 169 -19.49 24.02 5.63
C ASP A 169 -20.67 23.50 6.46
N ARG A 170 -20.43 22.91 7.64
CA ARG A 170 -21.51 22.51 8.57
C ARG A 170 -22.24 23.73 9.16
N ALA A 171 -21.49 24.80 9.43
CA ALA A 171 -22.01 26.07 9.93
C ALA A 171 -22.28 27.05 8.77
N HIS A 172 -21.41 27.07 7.76
CA HIS A 172 -21.53 27.94 6.59
C HIS A 172 -22.43 27.31 5.50
N ARG A 173 -23.75 27.31 5.74
CA ARG A 173 -24.73 26.67 4.84
C ARG A 173 -26.02 27.50 4.70
N ILE A 174 -26.76 27.29 3.61
CA ILE A 174 -28.02 27.96 3.27
C ILE A 174 -29.03 27.89 4.44
N GLY A 175 -29.27 29.02 5.13
CA GLY A 175 -30.10 29.13 6.32
C GLY A 175 -29.42 29.79 7.53
N GLN A 176 -28.09 29.95 7.49
CA GLN A 176 -27.34 30.75 8.46
C GLN A 176 -27.60 32.25 8.23
N VAL A 177 -27.88 32.98 9.32
CA VAL A 177 -28.17 34.43 9.30
C VAL A 177 -27.06 35.27 9.92
N ASN A 178 -26.20 34.67 10.73
CA ASN A 178 -25.06 35.33 11.37
C ASN A 178 -23.77 35.11 10.57
N GLU A 179 -22.83 36.05 10.66
CA GLU A 179 -21.48 35.87 10.10
C GLU A 179 -20.77 34.70 10.80
N VAL A 180 -20.33 33.71 9.99
CA VAL A 180 -19.63 32.53 10.51
C VAL A 180 -18.14 32.83 10.63
N ARG A 181 -17.60 32.79 11.85
CA ARG A 181 -16.16 32.92 12.11
C ARG A 181 -15.53 31.54 12.21
N VAL A 182 -14.50 31.27 11.40
CA VAL A 182 -13.71 30.03 11.46
C VAL A 182 -12.35 30.33 12.06
N LEU A 183 -12.08 29.76 13.24
CA LEU A 183 -10.82 29.88 13.96
C LEU A 183 -10.05 28.57 13.83
N ARG A 184 -8.91 28.59 13.12
CA ARG A 184 -8.01 27.44 13.02
C ARG A 184 -6.84 27.66 13.95
N LEU A 185 -6.68 26.81 14.95
CA LEU A 185 -5.61 26.94 15.92
C LEU A 185 -4.34 26.25 15.42
N MET A 186 -3.20 26.87 15.67
CA MET A 186 -1.88 26.36 15.32
C MET A 186 -0.87 26.77 16.38
N THR A 187 0.04 25.86 16.71
CA THR A 187 1.21 26.18 17.53
C THR A 187 2.34 26.70 16.65
N VAL A 188 2.86 27.89 16.95
CA VAL A 188 3.96 28.54 16.22
C VAL A 188 5.27 27.76 16.38
N ASN A 189 6.14 27.80 15.37
CA ASN A 189 7.44 27.11 15.29
C ASN A 189 7.32 25.59 15.51
N SER A 190 6.25 24.99 14.98
CA SER A 190 5.91 23.60 15.27
C SER A 190 5.77 22.72 14.03
N VAL A 191 5.52 21.43 14.25
CA VAL A 191 5.23 20.50 13.14
C VAL A 191 3.92 20.86 12.43
N GLU A 192 3.01 21.58 13.08
CA GLU A 192 1.70 21.92 12.54
C GLU A 192 1.77 22.93 11.39
N GLU A 193 2.72 23.87 11.40
CA GLU A 193 2.97 24.81 10.31
C GLU A 193 3.31 24.08 9.02
N LYS A 194 4.21 23.09 9.10
CA LYS A 194 4.61 22.27 7.95
C LYS A 194 3.45 21.44 7.41
N ILE A 195 2.58 20.95 8.31
CA ILE A 195 1.39 20.20 7.92
C ILE A 195 0.40 21.12 7.21
N LEU A 196 0.16 22.33 7.73
CA LEU A 196 -0.74 23.29 7.09
C LEU A 196 -0.19 23.77 5.74
N ALA A 197 1.11 24.05 5.65
CA ALA A 197 1.76 24.44 4.39
C ALA A 197 1.59 23.34 3.33
N ALA A 198 1.80 22.08 3.70
CA ALA A 198 1.57 20.94 2.80
C ALA A 198 0.08 20.78 2.41
N ALA A 199 -0.84 21.02 3.33
CA ALA A 199 -2.27 20.98 3.07
C ALA A 199 -2.73 22.13 2.15
N ARG A 200 -2.22 23.35 2.35
CA ARG A 200 -2.47 24.52 1.48
C ARG A 200 -1.93 24.29 0.07
N TYR A 201 -0.70 23.78 -0.04
CA TYR A 201 -0.13 23.37 -1.32
C TYR A 201 -1.04 22.40 -2.07
N LYS A 202 -1.62 21.42 -1.37
CA LYS A 202 -2.55 20.45 -1.97
C LYS A 202 -3.85 21.10 -2.48
N LEU A 203 -4.43 22.05 -1.74
CA LEU A 203 -5.61 22.80 -2.18
C LEU A 203 -5.32 23.66 -3.42
N ASN A 204 -4.18 24.36 -3.45
CA ASN A 204 -3.79 25.21 -4.58
C ASN A 204 -3.56 24.38 -5.85
N VAL A 205 -2.94 23.21 -5.71
CA VAL A 205 -2.78 22.27 -6.83
C VAL A 205 -4.14 21.80 -7.34
N ASP A 206 -5.06 21.39 -6.46
CA ASP A 206 -6.41 20.95 -6.82
C ASP A 206 -7.19 22.08 -7.55
N GLU A 207 -7.15 23.31 -7.04
CA GLU A 207 -7.83 24.48 -7.63
C GLU A 207 -7.29 24.82 -9.02
N LYS A 208 -5.96 24.82 -9.19
CA LYS A 208 -5.32 25.09 -10.48
C LYS A 208 -5.54 23.96 -11.49
N VAL A 209 -5.64 22.70 -11.06
CA VAL A 209 -6.01 21.56 -11.91
C VAL A 209 -7.45 21.70 -12.42
N ILE A 210 -8.36 22.19 -11.57
CA ILE A 210 -9.77 22.44 -11.92
C ILE A 210 -9.89 23.65 -12.87
N GLN A 211 -9.25 24.79 -12.57
CA GLN A 211 -9.25 25.97 -13.43
C GLN A 211 -8.59 25.70 -14.79
N ALA A 212 -7.60 24.81 -14.85
CA ALA A 212 -6.95 24.39 -16.09
C ALA A 212 -7.82 23.47 -16.97
N GLY A 213 -9.05 23.12 -16.56
CA GLY A 213 -9.98 22.34 -17.39
C GLY A 213 -9.46 20.95 -17.76
N MET A 214 -8.62 20.34 -16.89
CA MET A 214 -7.94 19.06 -17.12
C MET A 214 -8.86 17.81 -17.10
N PHE A 215 -10.14 17.95 -17.49
CA PHE A 215 -11.05 16.85 -17.75
C PHE A 215 -11.16 16.49 -19.24
N ASN A 216 -10.54 17.27 -20.14
CA ASN A 216 -10.55 17.00 -21.57
C ASN A 216 -9.28 16.26 -22.02
N ASN A 217 -9.48 15.09 -22.63
CA ASN A 217 -8.46 14.14 -23.11
C ASN A 217 -7.59 14.64 -24.31
N LYS A 218 -7.52 15.96 -24.55
CA LYS A 218 -6.86 16.56 -25.74
C LYS A 218 -5.45 17.10 -25.50
N SER A 219 -5.04 17.37 -24.26
CA SER A 219 -3.70 17.89 -23.96
C SER A 219 -2.70 16.76 -23.72
N THR A 220 -1.51 16.86 -24.31
CA THR A 220 -0.47 15.83 -24.24
C THR A 220 0.23 15.85 -22.87
N GLY A 221 0.76 14.69 -22.44
CA GLY A 221 1.37 14.53 -21.11
C GLY A 221 2.58 15.45 -20.85
N ASN A 222 3.28 15.90 -21.91
CA ASN A 222 4.40 16.82 -21.79
C ASN A 222 3.97 18.29 -21.59
N GLU A 223 2.90 18.73 -22.26
CA GLU A 223 2.35 20.10 -22.09
C GLU A 223 1.82 20.30 -20.67
N ARG A 224 1.12 19.28 -20.11
CA ARG A 224 0.67 19.30 -18.71
C ARG A 224 1.84 19.41 -17.74
N ARG A 225 2.93 18.67 -18.01
CA ARG A 225 4.10 18.61 -17.12
C ARG A 225 4.90 19.93 -17.15
N GLN A 226 5.10 20.53 -18.32
CA GLN A 226 5.77 21.84 -18.43
C GLN A 226 4.95 22.98 -17.81
N PHE A 227 3.63 22.98 -17.99
CA PHE A 227 2.78 24.03 -17.43
C PHE A 227 2.63 23.92 -15.90
N LEU A 228 2.47 22.69 -15.37
CA LEU A 228 2.53 22.44 -13.92
C LEU A 228 3.87 22.89 -13.33
N GLN A 229 4.97 22.65 -14.03
CA GLN A 229 6.30 23.07 -13.59
C GLN A 229 6.44 24.61 -13.57
N GLN A 230 5.83 25.31 -14.52
CA GLN A 230 5.87 26.78 -14.57
C GLN A 230 5.04 27.43 -13.45
N ILE A 231 3.89 26.83 -13.10
CA ILE A 231 3.04 27.25 -11.97
C ILE A 231 3.74 27.00 -10.62
N LEU A 232 4.43 25.87 -10.48
CA LEU A 232 5.14 25.51 -9.25
C LEU A 232 6.35 26.42 -8.99
N LEU A 233 7.00 26.91 -10.05
CA LEU A 233 8.14 27.82 -9.94
C LEU A 233 7.72 29.26 -9.56
N GLN A 234 6.51 29.70 -9.95
CA GLN A 234 6.00 31.01 -9.52
C GLN A 234 5.67 31.06 -8.01
N GLU A 235 5.25 29.95 -7.39
CA GLU A 235 4.91 29.94 -5.95
C GLU A 235 6.14 29.86 -5.03
N THR A 236 7.31 29.44 -5.53
CA THR A 236 8.55 29.47 -4.75
C THR A 236 9.15 30.87 -4.61
N GLU A 237 8.71 31.85 -5.40
CA GLU A 237 9.18 33.24 -5.32
C GLU A 237 8.21 34.18 -4.58
N GLU A 238 6.96 33.77 -4.33
CA GLU A 238 5.91 34.58 -3.67
C GLU A 238 5.35 33.94 -2.39
N GLY A 239 6.18 33.24 -1.61
CA GLY A 239 5.82 32.78 -0.27
C GLY A 239 6.19 33.82 0.77
N ASP A 240 5.20 34.59 1.23
CA ASP A 240 5.33 35.57 2.32
C ASP A 240 6.14 35.00 3.50
N GLU A 241 7.36 35.53 3.68
CA GLU A 241 8.09 35.50 4.94
C GLU A 241 7.44 36.49 5.92
N GLU A 242 6.15 36.38 6.19
CA GLU A 242 5.56 37.01 7.38
C GLU A 242 5.95 36.14 8.58
N GLU A 243 6.73 36.69 9.51
CA GLU A 243 6.99 36.06 10.80
C GLU A 243 5.64 35.84 11.51
N ASP A 244 5.21 34.58 11.66
CA ASP A 244 3.97 34.20 12.37
C ASP A 244 4.08 34.57 13.87
N GLU A 245 3.85 35.85 14.21
CA GLU A 245 3.82 36.32 15.60
C GLU A 245 2.55 35.85 16.33
N VAL A 246 2.68 35.49 17.61
CA VAL A 246 1.54 35.11 18.44
C VAL A 246 0.67 36.35 18.72
N PRO A 247 -0.63 36.37 18.33
CA PRO A 247 -1.46 37.56 18.45
C PRO A 247 -1.76 37.89 19.92
N ASP A 248 -1.73 39.18 20.24
CA ASP A 248 -2.06 39.68 21.56
C ASP A 248 -3.58 39.73 21.83
N ASP A 249 -3.99 40.14 23.04
CA ASP A 249 -5.42 40.24 23.42
C ASP A 249 -6.20 41.17 22.49
N GLU A 250 -5.58 42.25 22.00
CA GLU A 250 -6.27 43.23 21.16
C GLU A 250 -6.54 42.67 19.77
N VAL A 251 -5.52 42.06 19.15
CA VAL A 251 -5.63 41.39 17.86
C VAL A 251 -6.62 40.22 17.92
N ILE A 252 -6.57 39.40 18.97
CA ILE A 252 -7.53 38.31 19.17
C ILE A 252 -8.96 38.86 19.26
N ASN A 253 -9.18 39.96 19.99
CA ASN A 253 -10.51 40.57 20.10
C ASN A 253 -11.01 41.10 18.75
N GLN A 254 -10.14 41.68 17.93
CA GLN A 254 -10.48 42.13 16.58
C GLN A 254 -10.88 40.94 15.69
N MET A 255 -10.15 39.82 15.79
CA MET A 255 -10.41 38.62 14.97
C MET A 255 -11.75 37.94 15.30
N ILE A 256 -12.15 37.90 16.57
CA ILE A 256 -13.35 37.18 17.00
C ILE A 256 -14.62 38.03 17.05
N ALA A 257 -14.50 39.36 17.18
CA ALA A 257 -15.66 40.26 17.23
C ALA A 257 -16.36 40.38 15.88
N ARG A 258 -17.69 40.51 15.92
CA ARG A 258 -18.55 40.80 14.76
C ARG A 258 -19.10 42.22 14.75
N SER A 259 -19.01 42.92 15.89
CA SER A 259 -19.42 44.32 16.04
C SER A 259 -18.49 45.09 16.97
N GLU A 260 -18.51 46.43 16.88
CA GLU A 260 -17.76 47.30 17.80
C GLU A 260 -18.19 47.11 19.26
N ASP A 261 -19.46 46.81 19.51
CA ASP A 261 -19.97 46.55 20.87
C ASP A 261 -19.37 45.28 21.48
N GLU A 262 -19.28 44.20 20.70
CA GLU A 262 -18.60 42.97 21.10
C GLU A 262 -17.11 43.22 21.35
N TYR A 263 -16.44 43.94 20.45
CA TYR A 263 -15.03 44.31 20.60
C TYR A 263 -14.77 45.08 21.90
N ASN A 264 -15.61 46.08 22.20
CA ASN A 264 -15.52 46.88 23.42
C ASN A 264 -15.80 46.06 24.68
N LEU A 265 -16.74 45.10 24.61
CA LEU A 265 -17.03 44.17 25.70
C LEU A 265 -15.83 43.24 25.94
N PHE A 266 -15.25 42.66 24.90
CA PHE A 266 -14.12 41.74 25.01
C PHE A 266 -12.89 42.44 25.62
N ASN A 267 -12.61 43.67 25.20
CA ASN A 267 -11.56 44.50 25.79
C ASN A 267 -11.80 44.79 27.27
N ARG A 268 -13.06 44.97 27.69
CA ARG A 268 -13.42 45.15 29.09
C ARG A 268 -13.20 43.87 29.89
N MET A 269 -13.65 42.74 29.37
CA MET A 269 -13.46 41.42 29.98
C MET A 269 -11.97 41.09 30.17
N ASP A 270 -11.10 41.43 29.21
CA ASP A 270 -9.65 41.23 29.35
C ASP A 270 -9.01 42.12 30.41
N ARG A 271 -9.51 43.36 30.59
CA ARG A 271 -9.05 44.25 31.67
C ARG A 271 -9.49 43.72 33.04
N GLU A 272 -10.74 43.29 33.15
CA GLU A 272 -11.30 42.69 34.37
C GLU A 272 -10.53 41.42 34.74
N ARG A 273 -10.30 40.51 33.78
CA ARG A 273 -9.48 39.30 33.97
C ARG A 273 -8.09 39.64 34.49
N ARG A 274 -7.37 40.54 33.83
CA ARG A 274 -6.01 40.95 34.25
C ARG A 274 -5.99 41.55 35.65
N HIS A 275 -7.02 42.32 35.97
CA HIS A 275 -7.16 42.94 37.28
C HIS A 275 -7.48 41.92 38.38
N ASP A 276 -8.33 40.93 38.11
CA ASP A 276 -8.64 39.84 39.04
C ASP A 276 -7.45 38.91 39.24
N GLU A 277 -6.73 38.55 38.16
CA GLU A 277 -5.48 37.79 38.21
C GLU A 277 -4.41 38.54 39.03
N ALA A 278 -4.33 39.87 38.93
CA ALA A 278 -3.38 40.69 39.69
C ALA A 278 -3.70 40.76 41.20
N ARG A 279 -4.96 40.51 41.60
CA ARG A 279 -5.40 40.48 43.00
C ARG A 279 -5.22 39.12 43.66
N MET A 280 -4.88 38.08 42.90
CA MET A 280 -4.68 36.74 43.46
C MET A 280 -3.38 36.68 44.28
N PRO A 281 -3.42 36.23 45.55
CA PRO A 281 -2.25 36.21 46.43
C PRO A 281 -1.12 35.29 45.92
N ASN A 282 -1.45 34.26 45.15
CA ASN A 282 -0.50 33.34 44.50
C ASN A 282 -0.68 33.41 42.98
N ARG A 283 -0.43 34.59 42.39
CA ARG A 283 -0.50 34.77 40.94
C ARG A 283 0.44 33.80 40.25
N LYS A 284 -0.13 32.90 39.45
CA LYS A 284 0.61 32.00 38.56
C LYS A 284 0.58 32.53 37.12
N PRO A 285 1.63 32.29 36.33
CA PRO A 285 1.60 32.56 34.89
C PRO A 285 0.52 31.69 34.22
N ARG A 286 -0.04 32.17 33.11
CA ARG A 286 -1.12 31.48 32.37
C ARG A 286 -0.65 30.23 31.63
N LEU A 287 0.66 30.07 31.43
CA LEU A 287 1.31 28.83 31.03
C LEU A 287 2.30 28.41 32.12
N PHE A 288 2.64 27.12 32.20
CA PHE A 288 3.68 26.67 33.12
C PHE A 288 5.04 27.31 32.80
N GLU A 289 5.71 27.84 33.81
CA GLU A 289 7.11 28.25 33.72
C GLU A 289 8.05 27.10 34.06
N LEU A 290 9.28 27.13 33.54
CA LEU A 290 10.30 26.10 33.78
C LEU A 290 10.55 25.84 35.27
N ALA A 291 10.40 26.86 36.12
CA ALA A 291 10.59 26.75 37.57
C ALA A 291 9.49 25.94 38.29
N GLU A 292 8.32 25.78 37.66
CA GLU A 292 7.19 25.00 38.20
C GLU A 292 7.24 23.52 37.77
N LEU A 293 8.16 23.16 36.87
CA LEU A 293 8.23 21.82 36.32
C LEU A 293 9.10 20.89 37.17
N PRO A 294 8.77 19.59 37.22
CA PRO A 294 9.60 18.61 37.92
C PRO A 294 11.02 18.56 37.35
N ALA A 295 12.00 18.33 38.23
CA ALA A 295 13.42 18.25 37.85
C ALA A 295 13.72 17.23 36.74
N TRP A 296 12.91 16.17 36.60
CA TRP A 296 13.07 15.16 35.54
C TRP A 296 12.70 15.69 34.15
N LEU A 297 11.83 16.69 34.06
CA LEU A 297 11.41 17.33 32.82
C LEU A 297 12.32 18.51 32.44
N THR A 298 13.09 19.03 33.39
CA THR A 298 14.03 20.15 33.22
C THR A 298 15.50 19.73 33.14
N LYS A 299 15.81 18.41 33.12
CA LYS A 299 17.20 17.95 32.97
C LYS A 299 17.76 18.33 31.61
N ASP A 300 19.08 18.54 31.55
CA ASP A 300 19.77 18.76 30.28
C ASP A 300 19.51 17.54 29.37
N PRO A 301 19.10 17.73 28.11
CA PRO A 301 18.88 16.66 27.15
C PRO A 301 20.03 15.65 27.05
N LYS A 302 21.28 16.07 27.31
CA LYS A 302 22.44 15.17 27.38
C LYS A 302 22.46 14.28 28.62
N GLU A 303 21.98 14.78 29.77
CA GLU A 303 21.84 13.97 30.99
C GLU A 303 20.68 12.97 30.87
N LEU A 304 19.62 13.33 30.15
CA LEU A 304 18.50 12.43 29.85
C LEU A 304 18.93 11.29 28.92
N GLU A 305 19.74 11.58 27.89
CA GLU A 305 20.32 10.56 26.99
C GLU A 305 21.18 9.56 27.78
N ASN A 306 21.99 10.04 28.73
CA ASN A 306 22.80 9.17 29.59
C ASN A 306 21.97 8.35 30.59
N ALA A 307 20.92 8.92 31.18
CA ALA A 307 20.05 8.23 32.12
C ALA A 307 19.21 7.12 31.45
N ILE A 308 18.78 7.32 30.20
CA ILE A 308 18.07 6.30 29.41
C ILE A 308 19.00 5.12 29.11
N ILE A 309 20.26 5.39 28.75
CA ILE A 309 21.28 4.37 28.51
C ILE A 309 21.57 3.56 29.79
N ASP A 310 21.68 4.22 30.94
CA ASP A 310 21.91 3.54 32.22
C ASP A 310 20.72 2.67 32.65
N GLN A 311 19.49 3.10 32.36
CA GLN A 311 18.27 2.39 32.73
C GLN A 311 18.02 1.15 31.84
N GLU A 312 18.30 1.21 30.54
CA GLU A 312 18.35 0.03 29.66
C GLU A 312 19.41 -0.98 30.12
N THR A 313 20.56 -0.49 30.63
CA THR A 313 21.65 -1.32 31.14
C THR A 313 21.29 -2.02 32.46
N LEU A 314 20.47 -1.38 33.31
CA LEU A 314 19.98 -1.93 34.58
C LEU A 314 18.85 -2.96 34.39
N ASP A 315 17.93 -2.75 33.44
CA ASP A 315 16.85 -3.71 33.14
C ASP A 315 17.37 -5.02 32.50
N LEU A 316 18.54 -4.97 31.87
CA LEU A 316 19.30 -6.14 31.41
C LEU A 316 19.89 -6.98 32.57
N LEU A 317 19.95 -6.44 33.79
CA LEU A 317 20.63 -7.03 34.97
C LEU A 317 19.70 -7.30 36.17
N GLY A 318 18.41 -7.60 35.94
CA GLY A 318 17.79 -8.78 36.55
C GLY A 318 16.76 -8.66 37.70
N ARG A 319 16.13 -9.84 37.87
CA ARG A 319 15.31 -10.41 38.96
C ARG A 319 13.79 -10.20 38.91
N GLY A 320 13.12 -11.31 38.59
CA GLY A 320 11.69 -11.42 38.44
C GLY A 320 10.89 -11.24 39.73
N THR A 321 9.72 -10.66 39.55
CA THR A 321 8.50 -10.91 40.32
C THR A 321 7.31 -10.69 39.39
N ARG A 322 6.29 -11.54 39.48
CA ARG A 322 5.09 -11.53 38.62
C ARG A 322 4.45 -10.13 38.59
N HIS A 323 4.42 -9.50 37.42
CA HIS A 323 3.55 -8.36 37.16
C HIS A 323 2.17 -8.83 36.71
N ARG A 324 1.16 -8.31 37.40
CA ARG A 324 -0.26 -8.44 37.09
C ARG A 324 -0.52 -7.75 35.74
N LYS A 325 -1.21 -8.42 34.82
CA LYS A 325 -1.62 -7.88 33.52
C LYS A 325 -2.50 -6.64 33.75
N GLU A 326 -1.96 -5.46 33.53
CA GLU A 326 -2.76 -4.29 33.16
C GLU A 326 -3.06 -4.42 31.66
N VAL A 327 -4.34 -4.43 31.34
CA VAL A 327 -4.83 -4.41 29.97
C VAL A 327 -4.94 -2.95 29.62
N ASP A 328 -3.99 -2.47 28.82
CA ASP A 328 -4.08 -1.17 28.16
C ASP A 328 -5.16 -1.25 27.07
N TYR A 329 -6.10 -0.31 27.10
CA TYR A 329 -7.20 -0.18 26.15
C TYR A 329 -6.97 1.02 25.22
N SER A 330 -5.71 1.34 24.89
CA SER A 330 -5.41 2.16 23.73
C SER A 330 -5.62 1.34 22.45
N ASP A 331 -6.54 1.78 21.58
CA ASP A 331 -6.85 1.19 20.25
C ASP A 331 -5.68 1.35 19.25
N SER A 332 -4.43 1.19 19.69
CA SER A 332 -3.21 1.30 18.88
C SER A 332 -2.21 0.22 19.26
N LEU A 333 -1.62 -0.43 18.26
CA LEU A 333 -0.52 -1.39 18.45
C LEU A 333 0.57 -0.82 19.34
N THR A 334 0.92 -1.54 20.40
CA THR A 334 2.08 -1.21 21.22
C THR A 334 3.37 -1.36 20.39
N GLU A 335 4.43 -0.61 20.73
CA GLU A 335 5.73 -0.75 20.04
C GLU A 335 6.26 -2.19 20.08
N LYS A 336 5.97 -2.91 21.18
CA LYS A 336 6.32 -4.32 21.35
C LYS A 336 5.56 -5.24 20.39
N GLU A 337 4.30 -4.96 20.11
CA GLU A 337 3.51 -5.71 19.13
C GLU A 337 3.97 -5.41 17.70
N TRP A 338 4.25 -4.14 17.40
CA TRP A 338 4.83 -3.75 16.12
C TRP A 338 6.19 -4.42 15.87
N LEU A 339 7.06 -4.48 16.88
CA LEU A 339 8.37 -5.15 16.78
C LEU A 339 8.22 -6.65 16.46
N LYS A 340 7.19 -7.33 17.00
CA LYS A 340 6.92 -8.73 16.66
C LYS A 340 6.49 -8.89 15.21
N ILE A 341 5.64 -7.99 14.69
CA ILE A 341 5.24 -7.97 13.28
C ILE A 341 6.45 -7.76 12.39
N GLU A 342 7.30 -6.76 12.71
CA GLU A 342 8.53 -6.50 11.98
C GLU A 342 9.48 -7.70 11.99
N LYS A 343 9.61 -8.41 13.13
CA LYS A 343 10.43 -9.63 13.23
C LYS A 343 9.89 -10.76 12.34
N VAL A 344 8.58 -10.89 12.19
CA VAL A 344 7.98 -11.83 11.23
C VAL A 344 8.35 -11.45 9.80
N LEU A 345 8.21 -10.17 9.45
CA LEU A 345 8.46 -9.65 8.11
C LEU A 345 9.96 -9.51 7.77
N GLU A 346 10.84 -9.50 8.78
CA GLU A 346 12.29 -9.44 8.60
C GLU A 346 12.79 -10.63 7.78
N SER A 347 12.19 -11.81 7.95
CA SER A 347 12.49 -13.01 7.15
C SER A 347 12.22 -12.86 5.65
N LEU A 348 11.43 -11.86 5.24
CA LEU A 348 11.15 -11.56 3.83
C LEU A 348 12.16 -10.56 3.23
N ARG A 349 12.99 -9.92 4.06
CA ARG A 349 13.96 -8.93 3.59
C ARG A 349 15.18 -9.65 3.02
N ILE A 350 15.52 -9.29 1.79
CA ILE A 350 16.68 -9.85 1.10
C ILE A 350 17.64 -8.71 0.80
N ASP A 351 18.78 -8.73 1.49
CA ASP A 351 19.85 -7.75 1.32
C ASP A 351 20.68 -8.05 0.05
N ASP A 352 21.44 -7.05 -0.39
CA ASP A 352 22.18 -7.13 -1.66
C ASP A 352 23.23 -8.25 -1.66
N ASP A 353 23.86 -8.54 -0.51
CA ASP A 353 24.83 -9.64 -0.40
C ASP A 353 24.19 -11.01 -0.62
N ILE A 354 22.96 -11.20 -0.13
CA ILE A 354 22.18 -12.42 -0.33
C ILE A 354 21.77 -12.55 -1.81
N LEU A 355 21.36 -11.44 -2.45
CA LEU A 355 21.06 -11.44 -3.88
C LEU A 355 22.29 -11.81 -4.71
N ARG A 356 23.47 -11.28 -4.38
CA ARG A 356 24.73 -11.64 -5.06
C ARG A 356 25.07 -13.12 -4.93
N GLN A 357 24.86 -13.71 -3.75
CA GLN A 357 25.05 -15.16 -3.56
C GLN A 357 24.05 -15.97 -4.40
N MET A 358 22.79 -15.58 -4.43
CA MET A 358 21.77 -16.21 -5.27
C MET A 358 22.12 -16.11 -6.76
N MET A 359 22.63 -14.95 -7.20
CA MET A 359 23.08 -14.76 -8.58
C MET A 359 24.24 -15.69 -8.94
N GLN A 360 25.25 -15.82 -8.08
CA GLN A 360 26.35 -16.76 -8.30
C GLN A 360 25.86 -18.21 -8.43
N LEU A 361 24.86 -18.59 -7.63
CA LEU A 361 24.24 -19.92 -7.72
C LEU A 361 23.44 -20.10 -9.01
N LEU A 362 22.71 -19.07 -9.45
CA LEU A 362 21.94 -19.13 -10.70
C LEU A 362 22.87 -19.23 -11.91
N GLU A 363 23.97 -18.47 -11.96
CA GLU A 363 25.00 -18.57 -12.99
C GLU A 363 25.59 -19.99 -13.07
N GLN A 364 25.91 -20.61 -11.92
CA GLN A 364 26.38 -21.99 -11.87
C GLN A 364 25.34 -22.99 -12.39
N GLU A 365 24.05 -22.79 -12.09
CA GLU A 365 22.97 -23.66 -12.62
C GLU A 365 22.74 -23.44 -14.12
N MET A 366 22.91 -22.22 -14.63
CA MET A 366 22.86 -21.94 -16.07
C MET A 366 23.98 -22.69 -16.81
N GLU A 367 25.22 -22.57 -16.35
CA GLU A 367 26.37 -23.30 -16.90
C GLU A 367 26.16 -24.83 -16.81
N ALA A 368 25.63 -25.31 -15.69
CA ALA A 368 25.29 -26.72 -15.53
C ALA A 368 24.19 -27.18 -16.50
N GLY A 369 23.21 -26.32 -16.80
CA GLY A 369 22.14 -26.56 -17.76
C GLY A 369 22.62 -26.59 -19.21
N LEU A 370 23.61 -25.75 -19.57
CA LEU A 370 24.19 -25.70 -20.91
C LEU A 370 25.17 -26.84 -21.21
N SER A 371 25.77 -27.42 -20.16
CA SER A 371 26.76 -28.52 -20.27
C SER A 371 26.11 -29.91 -20.40
N PRO A 372 26.45 -30.72 -21.41
CA PRO A 372 25.91 -32.08 -21.58
C PRO A 372 26.14 -33.00 -20.38
N ALA A 373 27.27 -32.85 -19.68
CA ALA A 373 27.63 -33.69 -18.55
C ALA A 373 26.72 -33.47 -17.33
N THR A 374 26.21 -32.26 -17.17
CA THR A 374 25.46 -31.82 -15.98
C THR A 374 23.99 -31.53 -16.26
N HIS A 375 23.60 -31.33 -17.53
CA HIS A 375 22.24 -30.96 -17.96
C HIS A 375 21.13 -31.84 -17.37
N LYS A 376 21.36 -33.15 -17.28
CA LYS A 376 20.38 -34.09 -16.72
C LYS A 376 20.02 -33.76 -15.27
N ASN A 377 21.00 -33.32 -14.48
CA ASN A 377 20.86 -33.07 -13.04
C ASN A 377 20.71 -31.58 -12.69
N ALA A 378 20.96 -30.67 -13.63
CA ALA A 378 20.76 -29.23 -13.44
C ALA A 378 19.27 -28.92 -13.19
N ASP A 379 19.00 -27.98 -12.30
CA ASP A 379 17.62 -27.54 -12.03
C ASP A 379 17.14 -26.57 -13.12
N VAL A 380 18.00 -25.64 -13.52
CA VAL A 380 17.76 -24.73 -14.65
C VAL A 380 18.17 -25.44 -15.93
N LYS A 381 17.19 -25.74 -16.80
CA LYS A 381 17.41 -26.66 -17.92
C LYS A 381 18.05 -26.01 -19.14
N MET A 382 17.86 -24.70 -19.34
CA MET A 382 18.50 -23.98 -20.45
C MET A 382 18.22 -24.63 -21.82
N PHE A 383 16.95 -24.89 -22.11
CA PHE A 383 16.53 -25.57 -23.34
C PHE A 383 16.75 -24.69 -24.59
N PRO A 384 17.55 -25.14 -25.57
CA PRO A 384 17.67 -24.45 -26.86
C PRO A 384 16.36 -24.56 -27.65
N THR A 385 15.90 -23.46 -28.21
CA THR A 385 14.54 -23.37 -28.80
C THR A 385 14.49 -23.54 -30.32
N TYR A 386 15.65 -23.76 -30.95
CA TYR A 386 15.86 -23.77 -32.40
C TYR A 386 15.48 -22.45 -33.12
N VAL A 387 15.08 -21.41 -32.39
CA VAL A 387 14.87 -20.06 -32.92
C VAL A 387 16.20 -19.32 -32.91
N ARG A 388 16.80 -19.15 -34.08
CA ARG A 388 18.16 -18.57 -34.24
C ARG A 388 18.16 -17.12 -34.72
N ASN A 389 17.14 -16.76 -35.50
CA ASN A 389 16.97 -15.41 -36.00
C ASN A 389 16.01 -14.65 -35.09
N ILE A 390 16.39 -13.42 -34.77
CA ILE A 390 15.53 -12.47 -34.07
C ILE A 390 14.69 -11.76 -35.12
N ALA A 391 13.44 -11.48 -34.76
CA ALA A 391 12.54 -10.71 -35.60
C ALA A 391 13.14 -9.34 -35.94
N ASN A 392 13.19 -8.99 -37.22
CA ASN A 392 13.83 -7.74 -37.68
C ASN A 392 12.86 -6.76 -38.37
N GLY A 393 11.57 -7.08 -38.40
CA GLY A 393 10.52 -6.23 -38.97
C GLY A 393 10.37 -6.37 -40.49
N THR A 394 11.17 -7.24 -41.13
CA THR A 394 11.07 -7.52 -42.57
C THR A 394 10.11 -8.66 -42.89
N GLU A 395 9.66 -9.39 -41.86
CA GLU A 395 8.73 -10.50 -41.99
C GLU A 395 7.36 -9.98 -42.45
N THR A 396 6.79 -10.65 -43.46
CA THR A 396 5.46 -10.34 -44.00
C THR A 396 4.65 -11.61 -44.19
N GLY A 397 3.33 -11.51 -44.08
CA GLY A 397 2.41 -12.60 -44.35
C GLY A 397 1.44 -12.87 -43.22
N GLN A 398 0.53 -13.80 -43.47
CA GLN A 398 -0.54 -14.14 -42.55
C GLN A 398 -0.25 -15.47 -41.86
N VAL A 399 -0.25 -15.47 -40.53
CA VAL A 399 0.03 -16.65 -39.71
C VAL A 399 -1.04 -16.82 -38.64
N LEU A 400 -1.34 -18.07 -38.29
CA LEU A 400 -2.16 -18.37 -37.13
C LEU A 400 -1.25 -18.60 -35.92
N ALA A 401 -1.73 -18.26 -34.72
CA ALA A 401 -1.07 -18.62 -33.49
C ALA A 401 -2.05 -19.20 -32.47
N LEU A 402 -1.62 -20.23 -31.77
CA LEU A 402 -2.28 -20.76 -30.58
C LEU A 402 -1.47 -20.35 -29.36
N ASP A 403 -2.12 -19.80 -28.34
CA ASP A 403 -1.51 -19.48 -27.05
C ASP A 403 -2.23 -20.26 -25.96
N LEU A 404 -1.57 -21.33 -25.52
CA LEU A 404 -2.01 -22.15 -24.41
C LEU A 404 -1.22 -21.77 -23.15
N GLY A 405 -1.86 -20.93 -22.32
CA GLY A 405 -1.39 -20.54 -21.00
C GLY A 405 -2.10 -21.29 -19.87
N GLY A 406 -1.91 -20.81 -18.63
CA GLY A 406 -2.46 -21.45 -17.44
C GLY A 406 -3.96 -21.21 -17.19
N THR A 407 -4.56 -20.17 -17.77
CA THR A 407 -5.94 -19.75 -17.42
C THR A 407 -6.84 -19.53 -18.64
N ASN A 408 -6.27 -19.13 -19.77
CA ASN A 408 -7.00 -18.83 -20.99
C ASN A 408 -6.29 -19.46 -22.18
N PHE A 409 -7.07 -19.97 -23.14
CA PHE A 409 -6.57 -20.37 -24.45
C PHE A 409 -6.90 -19.28 -25.46
N ARG A 410 -5.96 -18.91 -26.32
CA ARG A 410 -6.20 -17.90 -27.36
C ARG A 410 -5.88 -18.47 -28.72
N VAL A 411 -6.73 -18.12 -29.68
CA VAL A 411 -6.47 -18.31 -31.11
C VAL A 411 -6.30 -16.94 -31.72
N LEU A 412 -5.22 -16.74 -32.48
CA LEU A 412 -4.87 -15.47 -33.09
C LEU A 412 -4.67 -15.64 -34.60
N LEU A 413 -5.11 -14.65 -35.35
CA LEU A 413 -4.70 -14.38 -36.72
C LEU A 413 -3.79 -13.16 -36.69
N ILE A 414 -2.56 -13.34 -37.14
CA ILE A 414 -1.55 -12.29 -37.17
C ILE A 414 -1.24 -12.00 -38.63
N ASN A 415 -1.44 -10.75 -39.04
CA ASN A 415 -1.08 -10.25 -40.35
C ASN A 415 0.14 -9.34 -40.21
N LEU A 416 1.30 -9.82 -40.66
CA LEU A 416 2.54 -9.06 -40.69
C LEU A 416 2.58 -8.26 -41.99
N LEU A 417 2.49 -6.94 -41.86
CA LEU A 417 2.46 -6.00 -42.97
C LEU A 417 3.88 -5.46 -43.25
N PRO A 418 4.12 -4.90 -44.45
CA PRO A 418 5.36 -4.19 -44.73
C PRO A 418 5.64 -3.09 -43.69
N GLN A 419 6.91 -2.74 -43.50
CA GLN A 419 7.36 -1.65 -42.61
C GLN A 419 7.16 -1.90 -41.10
N GLY A 420 6.93 -3.15 -40.69
CA GLY A 420 6.84 -3.52 -39.28
C GLY A 420 5.46 -3.28 -38.65
N GLU A 421 4.42 -3.08 -39.45
CA GLU A 421 3.04 -3.01 -38.97
C GLU A 421 2.45 -4.40 -38.74
N VAL A 422 1.58 -4.54 -37.73
CA VAL A 422 0.95 -5.83 -37.37
C VAL A 422 -0.55 -5.61 -37.15
N GLU A 423 -1.38 -6.35 -37.89
CA GLU A 423 -2.81 -6.47 -37.58
C GLU A 423 -3.06 -7.78 -36.85
N LEU A 424 -3.83 -7.72 -35.78
CA LEU A 424 -4.07 -8.87 -34.90
C LEU A 424 -5.58 -9.01 -34.65
N THR A 425 -6.11 -10.17 -35.02
CA THR A 425 -7.45 -10.61 -34.64
C THR A 425 -7.31 -11.78 -33.68
N SER A 426 -8.00 -11.76 -32.54
CA SER A 426 -7.89 -12.84 -31.56
C SER A 426 -9.22 -13.20 -30.92
N LYS A 427 -9.33 -14.44 -30.44
CA LYS A 427 -10.45 -14.92 -29.65
C LYS A 427 -9.95 -15.74 -28.47
N ILE A 428 -10.51 -15.46 -27.30
CA ILE A 428 -10.23 -16.17 -26.05
C ILE A 428 -11.26 -17.29 -25.87
N PHE A 429 -10.78 -18.46 -25.49
CA PHE A 429 -11.55 -19.64 -25.16
C PHE A 429 -11.22 -20.08 -23.73
N VAL A 430 -12.24 -20.54 -23.01
CA VAL A 430 -12.10 -21.11 -21.66
C VAL A 430 -11.91 -22.61 -21.81
N ILE A 431 -10.84 -23.15 -21.21
CA ILE A 431 -10.64 -24.59 -21.13
C ILE A 431 -11.36 -25.11 -19.87
N PRO A 432 -12.33 -26.04 -20.01
CA PRO A 432 -12.97 -26.64 -18.84
C PRO A 432 -11.97 -27.38 -17.96
N GLN A 433 -12.13 -27.32 -16.64
CA GLN A 433 -11.25 -28.02 -15.69
C GLN A 433 -11.23 -29.54 -15.94
N SER A 434 -12.35 -30.13 -16.38
CA SER A 434 -12.42 -31.53 -16.77
C SER A 434 -11.50 -31.89 -17.94
N ILE A 435 -11.20 -30.94 -18.84
CA ILE A 435 -10.25 -31.12 -19.94
C ILE A 435 -8.81 -30.98 -19.43
N MET A 436 -8.53 -29.98 -18.59
CA MET A 436 -7.20 -29.75 -18.00
C MET A 436 -6.69 -30.92 -17.13
N LEU A 437 -7.62 -31.67 -16.53
CA LEU A 437 -7.34 -32.82 -15.66
C LEU A 437 -7.62 -34.17 -16.35
N GLY A 438 -8.11 -34.16 -17.58
CA GLY A 438 -8.57 -35.34 -18.32
C GLY A 438 -7.46 -36.01 -19.14
N GLU A 439 -7.85 -36.67 -20.23
CA GLU A 439 -6.91 -37.27 -21.18
C GLU A 439 -6.34 -36.23 -22.15
N GLY A 440 -5.05 -36.35 -22.47
CA GLY A 440 -4.36 -35.47 -23.40
C GLY A 440 -5.02 -35.37 -24.77
N VAL A 441 -5.52 -36.48 -25.30
CA VAL A 441 -6.22 -36.51 -26.60
C VAL A 441 -7.42 -35.56 -26.60
N ASN A 442 -8.15 -35.47 -25.48
CA ASN A 442 -9.32 -34.59 -25.37
C ASN A 442 -8.91 -33.12 -25.28
N LEU A 443 -7.78 -32.81 -24.65
CA LEU A 443 -7.20 -31.47 -24.68
C LEU A 443 -6.91 -31.03 -26.12
N PHE A 444 -6.11 -31.79 -26.86
CA PHE A 444 -5.71 -31.39 -28.23
C PHE A 444 -6.91 -31.33 -29.20
N ARG A 445 -7.91 -32.21 -29.05
CA ARG A 445 -9.17 -32.10 -29.80
C ARG A 445 -9.91 -30.81 -29.49
N HIS A 446 -9.99 -30.43 -28.20
CA HIS A 446 -10.62 -29.18 -27.78
C HIS A 446 -9.90 -27.95 -28.35
N LEU A 447 -8.55 -27.96 -28.39
CA LEU A 447 -7.78 -26.88 -29.03
C LEU A 447 -8.08 -26.78 -30.53
N ALA A 448 -8.14 -27.91 -31.23
CA ALA A 448 -8.49 -27.96 -32.64
C ALA A 448 -9.93 -27.49 -32.91
N ASP A 449 -10.89 -27.84 -32.04
CA ASP A 449 -12.27 -27.34 -32.13
C ASP A 449 -12.36 -25.81 -31.98
N CYS A 450 -11.62 -25.25 -31.03
CA CYS A 450 -11.53 -23.80 -30.84
C CYS A 450 -10.90 -23.10 -32.07
N LEU A 451 -9.86 -23.70 -32.65
CA LEU A 451 -9.23 -23.21 -33.89
C LEU A 451 -10.24 -23.18 -35.05
N VAL A 452 -11.00 -24.27 -35.26
CA VAL A 452 -12.03 -24.35 -36.30
C VAL A 452 -13.11 -23.30 -36.09
N ASP A 453 -13.59 -23.13 -34.85
CA ASP A 453 -14.61 -22.14 -34.52
C ASP A 453 -14.13 -20.70 -34.82
N PHE A 454 -12.89 -20.38 -34.48
CA PHE A 454 -12.27 -19.10 -34.84
C PHE A 454 -12.16 -18.93 -36.37
N MET A 455 -11.62 -19.92 -37.08
CA MET A 455 -11.45 -19.84 -38.54
C MET A 455 -12.77 -19.72 -39.30
N LYS A 456 -13.84 -20.36 -38.82
CA LYS A 456 -15.20 -20.19 -39.40
C LYS A 456 -15.69 -18.76 -39.24
N LYS A 457 -15.53 -18.19 -38.05
CA LYS A 457 -16.01 -16.85 -37.73
C LYS A 457 -15.29 -15.76 -38.52
N GLU A 458 -13.99 -15.93 -38.72
CA GLU A 458 -13.14 -15.03 -39.50
C GLU A 458 -13.13 -15.35 -41.01
N ASN A 459 -13.98 -16.29 -41.47
CA ASN A 459 -14.08 -16.73 -42.86
C ASN A 459 -12.73 -17.17 -43.48
N LEU A 460 -11.90 -17.88 -42.71
CA LEU A 460 -10.56 -18.31 -43.12
C LEU A 460 -10.54 -19.68 -43.79
N ILE A 461 -11.60 -20.49 -43.63
CA ILE A 461 -11.71 -21.82 -44.25
C ILE A 461 -12.05 -21.65 -45.75
N LYS A 462 -11.01 -21.58 -46.57
CA LYS A 462 -11.08 -21.41 -48.03
C LYS A 462 -10.31 -22.53 -48.73
N GLN A 463 -10.84 -23.01 -49.86
CA GLN A 463 -10.20 -24.05 -50.64
C GLN A 463 -8.85 -23.56 -51.19
N GLY A 464 -7.80 -24.35 -51.01
CA GLY A 464 -6.45 -24.05 -51.53
C GLY A 464 -5.64 -23.02 -50.73
N VAL A 465 -6.19 -22.45 -49.66
CA VAL A 465 -5.44 -21.54 -48.78
C VAL A 465 -4.83 -22.35 -47.63
N HIS A 466 -3.52 -22.20 -47.43
CA HIS A 466 -2.76 -22.85 -46.37
C HIS A 466 -2.35 -21.83 -45.31
N TYR A 467 -2.51 -22.16 -44.03
CA TYR A 467 -2.08 -21.29 -42.94
C TYR A 467 -1.01 -21.97 -42.09
N PRO A 468 0.19 -21.38 -41.97
CA PRO A 468 1.17 -21.81 -40.98
C PRO A 468 0.67 -21.43 -39.58
N LEU A 469 0.90 -22.32 -38.61
CA LEU A 469 0.49 -22.19 -37.23
C LEU A 469 1.71 -22.20 -36.30
N GLY A 470 1.85 -21.13 -35.51
CA GLY A 470 2.75 -21.10 -34.36
C GLY A 470 2.03 -21.56 -33.10
N PHE A 471 2.56 -22.55 -32.40
CA PHE A 471 1.99 -23.04 -31.15
C PHE A 471 2.81 -22.55 -29.96
N THR A 472 2.29 -21.53 -29.28
CA THR A 472 2.84 -21.06 -28.00
C THR A 472 2.37 -22.00 -26.89
N PHE A 473 3.27 -22.87 -26.45
CA PHE A 473 2.98 -23.92 -25.47
C PHE A 473 3.82 -23.66 -24.21
N SER A 474 3.17 -23.07 -23.21
CA SER A 474 3.83 -22.46 -22.05
C SER A 474 4.14 -23.46 -20.94
N PHE A 475 4.70 -24.62 -21.31
CA PHE A 475 5.08 -25.70 -20.40
C PHE A 475 6.51 -26.17 -20.67
N PRO A 476 7.19 -26.76 -19.68
CA PRO A 476 8.51 -27.33 -19.85
C PRO A 476 8.53 -28.39 -20.97
N CYS A 477 9.28 -28.11 -22.02
CA CYS A 477 9.41 -28.97 -23.18
C CYS A 477 10.87 -29.15 -23.57
N GLN A 478 11.26 -30.40 -23.83
CA GLN A 478 12.50 -30.70 -24.52
C GLN A 478 12.22 -30.57 -26.03
N GLN A 479 12.63 -29.46 -26.64
CA GLN A 479 12.54 -29.32 -28.09
C GLN A 479 13.54 -30.25 -28.78
N GLU A 480 13.08 -30.93 -29.83
CA GLU A 480 13.88 -31.78 -30.73
C GLU A 480 14.00 -31.10 -32.12
N GLY A 481 13.29 -30.00 -32.33
CA GLY A 481 13.34 -29.13 -33.49
C GLY A 481 12.35 -27.97 -33.35
N LEU A 482 12.24 -27.14 -34.40
CA LEU A 482 11.31 -26.00 -34.39
C LEU A 482 9.85 -26.46 -34.27
N ALA A 483 9.46 -27.54 -34.95
CA ALA A 483 8.12 -28.12 -34.95
C ALA A 483 8.05 -29.49 -34.24
N SER A 484 8.89 -29.73 -33.23
CA SER A 484 8.86 -30.99 -32.46
C SER A 484 9.37 -30.77 -31.05
N ALA A 485 8.56 -31.16 -30.06
CA ALA A 485 8.92 -31.02 -28.67
C ALA A 485 8.21 -32.02 -27.78
N ARG A 486 8.95 -32.64 -26.85
CA ARG A 486 8.38 -33.53 -25.84
C ARG A 486 8.07 -32.77 -24.56
N LEU A 487 6.85 -32.90 -24.06
CA LEU A 487 6.49 -32.37 -22.75
C LEU A 487 7.28 -33.11 -21.66
N THR A 488 8.01 -32.40 -20.81
CA THR A 488 8.76 -33.03 -19.70
C THR A 488 7.91 -33.17 -18.45
N SER A 489 7.08 -32.18 -18.15
CA SER A 489 6.21 -32.18 -16.97
C SER A 489 5.12 -31.14 -17.10
N TRP A 490 3.93 -31.44 -16.58
CA TRP A 490 2.87 -30.44 -16.45
C TRP A 490 3.14 -29.44 -15.31
N THR A 491 2.72 -28.20 -15.52
CA THR A 491 2.72 -27.12 -14.54
C THR A 491 1.38 -26.36 -14.60
N LYS A 492 1.24 -25.25 -13.86
CA LYS A 492 0.08 -24.34 -13.96
C LYS A 492 -1.30 -25.01 -13.77
N GLY A 493 -1.35 -26.13 -13.03
CA GLY A 493 -2.58 -26.85 -12.69
C GLY A 493 -3.06 -27.89 -13.72
N PHE A 494 -2.31 -28.13 -14.80
CA PHE A 494 -2.60 -29.19 -15.75
C PHE A 494 -2.11 -30.55 -15.24
N THR A 495 -2.83 -31.62 -15.55
CA THR A 495 -2.40 -33.01 -15.26
C THR A 495 -2.84 -33.99 -16.35
N CYS A 496 -2.96 -33.54 -17.60
CA CYS A 496 -3.51 -34.38 -18.66
C CYS A 496 -2.71 -35.68 -18.86
N SER A 497 -3.39 -36.82 -18.81
CA SER A 497 -2.74 -38.13 -18.96
C SER A 497 -2.32 -38.39 -20.41
N GLY A 498 -1.21 -39.12 -20.59
CA GLY A 498 -0.74 -39.53 -21.92
C GLY A 498 -0.13 -38.42 -22.78
N VAL A 499 0.39 -37.34 -22.16
CA VAL A 499 1.08 -36.24 -22.87
C VAL A 499 2.56 -36.11 -22.47
N VAL A 500 2.91 -36.44 -21.22
CA VAL A 500 4.30 -36.37 -20.75
C VAL A 500 5.15 -37.38 -21.55
N ASN A 501 6.29 -36.93 -22.06
CA ASN A 501 7.19 -37.59 -23.01
C ASN A 501 6.66 -37.77 -24.46
N GLU A 502 5.45 -37.32 -24.75
CA GLU A 502 4.89 -37.32 -26.10
C GLU A 502 5.19 -36.00 -26.83
N ASP A 503 5.27 -36.08 -28.16
CA ASP A 503 5.49 -34.93 -29.02
C ASP A 503 4.20 -34.12 -29.18
N VAL A 504 4.12 -32.99 -28.49
CA VAL A 504 2.88 -32.17 -28.42
C VAL A 504 2.53 -31.53 -29.75
N VAL A 505 3.50 -31.31 -30.65
CA VAL A 505 3.25 -30.80 -32.00
C VAL A 505 2.54 -31.86 -32.83
N LYS A 506 3.01 -33.11 -32.77
CA LYS A 506 2.35 -34.23 -33.45
C LYS A 506 0.95 -34.50 -32.89
N MET A 507 0.77 -34.40 -31.57
CA MET A 507 -0.55 -34.54 -30.95
C MET A 507 -1.54 -33.45 -31.42
N LEU A 508 -1.08 -32.19 -31.49
CA LEU A 508 -1.89 -31.10 -32.02
C LEU A 508 -2.17 -31.26 -33.51
N GLN A 509 -1.16 -31.55 -34.32
CA GLN A 509 -1.32 -31.72 -35.77
C GLN A 509 -2.31 -32.84 -36.08
N LYS A 510 -2.22 -33.99 -35.39
CA LYS A 510 -3.20 -35.07 -35.52
C LYS A 510 -4.62 -34.61 -35.22
N ALA A 511 -4.81 -33.81 -34.16
CA ALA A 511 -6.12 -33.28 -33.81
C ALA A 511 -6.65 -32.25 -34.83
N ILE A 512 -5.76 -31.50 -35.50
CA ILE A 512 -6.10 -30.56 -36.58
C ILE A 512 -6.50 -31.33 -37.86
N ASP A 513 -5.74 -32.38 -38.21
CA ASP A 513 -6.00 -33.21 -39.39
C ASP A 513 -7.38 -33.87 -39.31
N GLU A 514 -7.80 -34.30 -38.10
CA GLU A 514 -9.16 -34.83 -37.83
C GLU A 514 -10.29 -33.81 -38.14
N LYS A 515 -9.98 -32.51 -38.25
CA LYS A 515 -10.97 -31.44 -38.52
C LYS A 515 -11.10 -31.06 -40.01
N ASN A 516 -10.30 -31.64 -40.91
CA ASN A 516 -10.29 -31.33 -42.35
C ASN A 516 -10.08 -29.84 -42.67
N ILE A 517 -9.20 -29.14 -41.94
CA ILE A 517 -8.76 -27.77 -42.23
C ILE A 517 -7.31 -27.75 -42.72
N ASN A 518 -6.96 -26.80 -43.58
CA ASN A 518 -5.61 -26.72 -44.19
C ASN A 518 -4.66 -25.85 -43.34
N VAL A 519 -4.25 -26.39 -42.19
CA VAL A 519 -3.39 -25.71 -41.21
C VAL A 519 -2.26 -26.64 -40.79
N GLU A 520 -1.03 -26.14 -40.78
CA GLU A 520 0.18 -26.88 -40.39
C GLU A 520 0.86 -26.20 -39.21
N CYS A 521 1.13 -26.96 -38.14
CA CYS A 521 1.94 -26.51 -37.01
C CYS A 521 3.43 -26.50 -37.37
N VAL A 522 3.94 -25.32 -37.71
CA VAL A 522 5.32 -25.13 -38.21
C VAL A 522 6.32 -24.75 -37.12
N ALA A 523 5.84 -24.34 -35.95
CA ALA A 523 6.70 -23.97 -34.84
C ALA A 523 6.00 -24.20 -33.50
N LEU A 524 6.75 -24.68 -32.52
CA LEU A 524 6.41 -24.63 -31.11
C LEU A 524 7.36 -23.68 -30.41
N VAL A 525 6.81 -22.77 -29.61
CA VAL A 525 7.57 -21.77 -28.86
C VAL A 525 7.06 -21.68 -27.43
N ASN A 526 7.94 -21.38 -26.49
CA ASN A 526 7.56 -21.02 -25.12
C ASN A 526 7.03 -19.57 -25.09
N ASP A 527 6.21 -19.23 -24.09
CA ASP A 527 5.67 -17.87 -23.91
C ASP A 527 6.77 -16.81 -23.77
N THR A 528 7.87 -17.14 -23.09
CA THR A 528 9.04 -16.26 -23.00
C THR A 528 9.64 -15.94 -24.37
N VAL A 529 9.81 -16.96 -25.23
CA VAL A 529 10.37 -16.83 -26.59
C VAL A 529 9.44 -16.02 -27.48
N GLY A 530 8.13 -16.29 -27.43
CA GLY A 530 7.13 -15.50 -28.13
C GLY A 530 7.14 -14.03 -27.70
N THR A 531 7.30 -13.78 -26.39
CA THR A 531 7.41 -12.43 -25.81
C THR A 531 8.65 -11.69 -26.30
N LEU A 532 9.82 -12.35 -26.30
CA LEU A 532 11.06 -11.81 -26.86
C LEU A 532 10.87 -11.43 -28.32
N MET A 533 10.37 -12.37 -29.15
CA MET A 533 10.22 -12.17 -30.59
C MET A 533 9.22 -11.05 -30.93
N ALA A 534 8.08 -10.99 -30.22
CA ALA A 534 7.09 -9.94 -30.43
C ALA A 534 7.62 -8.55 -30.07
N CYS A 535 8.45 -8.45 -29.03
CA CYS A 535 9.09 -7.19 -28.65
C CYS A 535 10.22 -6.83 -29.63
N ALA A 536 11.03 -7.81 -30.02
CA ALA A 536 12.13 -7.64 -30.96
C ALA A 536 11.68 -7.14 -32.35
N TYR A 537 10.52 -7.58 -32.81
CA TYR A 537 9.90 -7.10 -34.06
C TYR A 537 9.72 -5.57 -34.10
N LYS A 538 9.51 -4.93 -32.94
CA LYS A 538 9.40 -3.48 -32.81
C LYS A 538 10.67 -2.80 -32.30
N ASN A 539 11.49 -3.51 -31.54
CA ASN A 539 12.70 -3.00 -30.92
C ASN A 539 13.87 -3.98 -31.12
N PRO A 540 14.75 -3.75 -32.11
CA PRO A 540 15.85 -4.65 -32.44
C PRO A 540 16.85 -4.92 -31.31
N ASN A 541 16.89 -4.06 -30.28
CA ASN A 541 17.78 -4.23 -29.12
C ASN A 541 17.21 -5.20 -28.05
N THR A 542 16.08 -5.85 -28.32
CA THR A 542 15.47 -6.81 -27.39
C THR A 542 16.31 -8.07 -27.32
N ALA A 543 16.85 -8.37 -26.14
CA ALA A 543 17.71 -9.54 -25.94
C ALA A 543 17.15 -10.59 -24.95
N ILE A 544 16.15 -10.21 -24.15
CA ILE A 544 15.58 -11.03 -23.07
C ILE A 544 14.06 -11.05 -23.19
N GLY A 545 13.46 -12.24 -23.08
CA GLY A 545 12.04 -12.43 -22.87
C GLY A 545 11.77 -12.80 -21.43
N LEU A 546 10.80 -12.13 -20.79
CA LEU A 546 10.49 -12.32 -19.37
C LEU A 546 8.98 -12.48 -19.17
N ILE A 547 8.59 -13.49 -18.40
CA ILE A 547 7.21 -13.70 -17.96
C ILE A 547 7.17 -13.58 -16.44
N LEU A 548 6.39 -12.61 -15.94
CA LEU A 548 6.04 -12.47 -14.52
C LEU A 548 4.50 -12.48 -14.40
N GLY A 549 3.92 -13.68 -14.28
CA GLY A 549 2.47 -13.87 -14.28
C GLY A 549 2.06 -15.00 -13.33
N THR A 550 1.18 -15.91 -13.79
CA THR A 550 0.83 -17.12 -13.03
C THR A 550 2.07 -17.96 -12.71
N GLY A 551 3.01 -18.06 -13.66
CA GLY A 551 4.35 -18.59 -13.44
C GLY A 551 5.41 -17.49 -13.61
N THR A 552 6.68 -17.86 -13.47
CA THR A 552 7.80 -17.01 -13.87
C THR A 552 8.80 -17.79 -14.70
N ASN A 553 9.21 -17.20 -15.81
CA ASN A 553 10.22 -17.77 -16.68
C ASN A 553 10.97 -16.67 -17.45
N ALA A 554 12.15 -17.00 -17.95
CA ALA A 554 12.91 -16.12 -18.82
C ALA A 554 13.56 -16.90 -19.98
N CYS A 555 13.79 -16.20 -21.08
CA CYS A 555 14.64 -16.65 -22.17
C CYS A 555 15.56 -15.51 -22.61
N TYR A 556 16.65 -15.87 -23.26
CA TYR A 556 17.61 -14.91 -23.80
C TYR A 556 18.33 -15.51 -25.01
N ILE A 557 19.05 -14.69 -25.76
CA ILE A 557 19.86 -15.14 -26.89
C ILE A 557 21.24 -15.56 -26.39
N GLU A 558 21.65 -16.78 -26.73
CA GLU A 558 22.95 -17.35 -26.35
C GLU A 558 23.76 -17.74 -27.59
N SER A 559 25.09 -17.70 -27.46
CA SER A 559 26.01 -18.17 -28.50
C SER A 559 25.97 -19.69 -28.61
N LEU A 560 25.92 -20.22 -29.84
CA LEU A 560 26.02 -21.67 -30.06
C LEU A 560 27.32 -22.27 -29.50
N ASP A 561 28.39 -21.50 -29.41
CA ASP A 561 29.68 -21.96 -28.88
C ASP A 561 29.63 -22.26 -27.37
N ARG A 562 28.62 -21.72 -26.65
CA ARG A 562 28.39 -21.97 -25.22
C ARG A 562 27.42 -23.11 -24.94
N ILE A 563 26.67 -23.56 -25.94
CA ILE A 563 25.58 -24.53 -25.76
C ILE A 563 26.09 -25.92 -26.14
N GLY A 564 26.71 -26.62 -25.18
CA GLY A 564 27.19 -27.97 -25.42
C GLY A 564 26.07 -28.98 -25.71
N THR A 565 24.82 -28.67 -25.34
CA THR A 565 23.62 -29.49 -25.61
C THR A 565 23.05 -29.29 -27.03
N TRP A 566 23.58 -28.35 -27.83
CA TRP A 566 23.07 -28.08 -29.18
C TRP A 566 23.35 -29.25 -30.14
N ASN A 567 22.32 -29.66 -30.87
CA ASN A 567 22.38 -30.75 -31.84
C ASN A 567 21.92 -30.35 -33.25
N GLY A 568 21.68 -29.05 -33.50
CA GLY A 568 21.32 -28.51 -34.81
C GLY A 568 22.54 -28.14 -35.66
N ASP A 569 22.31 -27.38 -36.73
CA ASP A 569 23.40 -26.89 -37.57
C ASP A 569 24.13 -25.68 -36.96
N TYR A 570 25.35 -25.44 -37.43
CA TYR A 570 26.23 -24.34 -36.98
C TYR A 570 26.42 -23.25 -38.06
N ASN A 571 25.49 -23.13 -39.02
CA ASN A 571 25.54 -22.07 -40.04
C ASN A 571 25.32 -20.69 -39.41
N GLU A 572 25.45 -19.59 -40.14
CA GLU A 572 25.07 -18.28 -39.58
C GLU A 572 23.53 -18.12 -39.49
N PRO A 573 22.99 -17.46 -38.45
CA PRO A 573 23.70 -16.80 -37.35
C PRO A 573 24.07 -17.77 -36.21
N LYS A 574 25.29 -17.69 -35.65
CA LYS A 574 25.79 -18.57 -34.55
C LYS A 574 25.19 -18.28 -33.16
N GLN A 575 23.88 -18.07 -33.11
CA GLN A 575 23.13 -17.84 -31.87
C GLN A 575 21.83 -18.65 -31.88
N VAL A 576 21.23 -18.82 -30.71
CA VAL A 576 19.89 -19.39 -30.53
C VAL A 576 19.25 -18.82 -29.28
N ILE A 577 17.93 -18.67 -29.28
CA ILE A 577 17.19 -18.33 -28.07
C ILE A 577 17.17 -19.56 -27.16
N VAL A 578 17.56 -19.37 -25.89
CA VAL A 578 17.55 -20.38 -24.85
C VAL A 578 16.42 -20.07 -23.89
N ASN A 579 15.50 -21.02 -23.72
CA ASN A 579 14.47 -20.99 -22.69
C ASN A 579 15.05 -21.56 -21.39
N MET A 580 15.17 -20.73 -20.35
CA MET A 580 15.86 -21.14 -19.13
C MET A 580 15.08 -22.20 -18.33
N GLU A 581 13.75 -22.10 -18.32
CA GLU A 581 12.88 -22.79 -17.34
C GLU A 581 13.35 -22.53 -15.90
N TRP A 582 13.68 -21.26 -15.60
CA TRP A 582 14.33 -20.87 -14.33
C TRP A 582 13.47 -21.08 -13.09
N GLY A 583 12.17 -21.38 -13.25
CA GLY A 583 11.24 -21.55 -12.15
C GLY A 583 11.65 -22.72 -11.24
N ALA A 584 12.35 -23.70 -11.81
CA ALA A 584 12.91 -24.87 -11.14
C ALA A 584 14.17 -24.56 -10.30
N PHE A 585 14.76 -23.37 -10.41
CA PHE A 585 15.95 -23.02 -9.65
C PHE A 585 15.73 -23.22 -8.13
N GLY A 586 16.62 -23.97 -7.49
CA GLY A 586 16.57 -24.27 -6.05
C GLY A 586 15.83 -25.55 -5.66
N ASN A 587 15.34 -26.37 -6.60
CA ASN A 587 14.79 -27.70 -6.29
C ASN A 587 15.82 -28.62 -5.60
N ASN A 588 17.11 -28.40 -5.85
CA ASN A 588 18.25 -29.06 -5.24
C ASN A 588 18.60 -28.53 -3.84
N ASN A 589 17.70 -27.76 -3.21
CA ASN A 589 17.83 -27.16 -1.88
C ASN A 589 18.89 -26.04 -1.74
N ARG A 590 19.54 -25.61 -2.83
CA ARG A 590 20.54 -24.53 -2.78
C ARG A 590 19.96 -23.18 -2.37
N LEU A 591 18.65 -22.98 -2.55
CA LEU A 591 17.94 -21.75 -2.16
C LEU A 591 17.27 -21.82 -0.79
N ASN A 592 17.49 -22.86 0.01
CA ASN A 592 16.80 -23.01 1.30
C ASN A 592 17.07 -21.86 2.28
N HIS A 593 18.22 -21.21 2.19
CA HIS A 593 18.55 -20.03 3.01
C HIS A 593 17.71 -18.78 2.66
N LEU A 594 17.07 -18.74 1.50
CA LEU A 594 16.15 -17.67 1.08
C LEU A 594 14.69 -17.96 1.44
N ARG A 595 14.37 -19.23 1.73
CA ARG A 595 13.01 -19.67 1.98
C ARG A 595 12.62 -19.36 3.41
N THR A 596 11.43 -18.82 3.56
CA THR A 596 10.77 -18.68 4.86
C THR A 596 9.91 -19.91 5.15
N LYS A 597 9.48 -20.05 6.41
CA LYS A 597 8.47 -21.05 6.79
C LYS A 597 7.19 -20.99 5.95
N TYR A 598 6.84 -19.81 5.41
CA TYR A 598 5.67 -19.65 4.54
C TYR A 598 5.92 -20.21 3.15
N ASP A 599 7.14 -20.06 2.62
CA ASP A 599 7.53 -20.64 1.32
C ASP A 599 7.60 -22.18 1.41
N GLU A 600 8.02 -22.71 2.56
CA GLU A 600 7.99 -24.15 2.86
C GLU A 600 6.55 -24.69 2.87
N GLU A 601 5.64 -24.02 3.57
CA GLU A 601 4.22 -24.43 3.61
C GLU A 601 3.56 -24.35 2.22
N VAL A 602 3.83 -23.29 1.45
CA VAL A 602 3.34 -23.17 0.07
C VAL A 602 3.84 -24.33 -0.79
N ASP A 603 5.11 -24.70 -0.66
CA ASP A 603 5.73 -25.78 -1.41
C ASP A 603 5.17 -27.15 -1.01
N LEU A 604 5.16 -27.48 0.28
CA LEU A 604 4.66 -28.74 0.83
C LEU A 604 3.21 -29.01 0.44
N SER A 605 2.39 -27.96 0.46
CA SER A 605 1.00 -28.09 0.11
C SER A 605 0.76 -28.10 -1.41
N SER A 606 1.71 -27.65 -2.23
CA SER A 606 1.53 -27.50 -3.69
C SER A 606 1.25 -28.82 -4.42
N VAL A 607 0.80 -28.73 -5.68
CA VAL A 607 0.62 -29.91 -6.55
C VAL A 607 1.93 -30.63 -6.87
N ASN A 608 3.06 -29.96 -6.68
CA ASN A 608 4.40 -30.44 -7.01
C ASN A 608 5.41 -30.06 -5.89
N PRO A 609 5.34 -30.67 -4.70
CA PRO A 609 6.26 -30.37 -3.60
C PRO A 609 7.72 -30.63 -3.99
N GLY A 610 8.62 -29.74 -3.57
CA GLY A 610 10.05 -29.80 -3.90
C GLY A 610 10.39 -29.43 -5.34
N LYS A 611 9.42 -28.89 -6.10
CA LYS A 611 9.59 -28.44 -7.48
C LYS A 611 9.20 -26.98 -7.63
N GLN A 612 9.70 -26.30 -8.67
CA GLN A 612 9.38 -24.91 -8.98
C GLN A 612 9.67 -23.95 -7.81
N ILE A 613 10.77 -24.16 -7.08
CA ILE A 613 11.08 -23.43 -5.84
C ILE A 613 11.22 -21.92 -6.10
N PHE A 614 11.98 -21.52 -7.12
CA PHE A 614 12.13 -20.10 -7.46
C PHE A 614 10.82 -19.48 -7.94
N GLU A 615 10.04 -20.21 -8.73
CA GLU A 615 8.74 -19.74 -9.19
C GLU A 615 7.76 -19.50 -8.04
N LYS A 616 7.74 -20.39 -7.03
CA LYS A 616 6.90 -20.27 -5.84
C LYS A 616 7.20 -19.04 -4.99
N MET A 617 8.42 -18.53 -5.03
CA MET A 617 8.80 -17.32 -4.29
C MET A 617 8.48 -16.00 -5.02
N ILE A 618 8.12 -16.07 -6.32
CA ILE A 618 7.98 -14.89 -7.19
C ILE A 618 6.58 -14.76 -7.81
N SER A 619 6.03 -15.85 -8.34
CA SER A 619 4.90 -15.76 -9.27
C SER A 619 3.57 -15.40 -8.60
N GLY A 620 2.66 -14.87 -9.41
CA GLY A 620 1.32 -14.50 -9.00
C GLY A 620 0.42 -15.69 -8.63
N MET A 621 0.81 -16.94 -8.88
CA MET A 621 0.05 -18.10 -8.38
C MET A 621 0.25 -18.30 -6.87
N TYR A 622 1.41 -17.91 -6.33
CA TYR A 622 1.83 -18.23 -4.97
C TYR A 622 1.93 -17.01 -4.05
N MET A 623 2.16 -15.82 -4.61
CA MET A 623 2.34 -14.58 -3.86
C MET A 623 1.19 -14.30 -2.87
N GLY A 624 -0.06 -14.42 -3.31
CA GLY A 624 -1.21 -14.21 -2.45
C GLY A 624 -1.32 -15.25 -1.33
N GLU A 625 -0.91 -16.50 -1.57
CA GLU A 625 -0.91 -17.54 -0.54
C GLU A 625 0.14 -17.27 0.55
N ILE A 626 1.32 -16.76 0.19
CA ILE A 626 2.34 -16.32 1.15
C ILE A 626 1.77 -15.22 2.05
N VAL A 627 1.09 -14.22 1.47
CA VAL A 627 0.40 -13.15 2.22
C VAL A 627 -0.64 -13.75 3.16
N ARG A 628 -1.48 -14.69 2.69
CA ARG A 628 -2.50 -15.36 3.50
C ARG A 628 -1.90 -16.07 4.71
N LEU A 629 -0.81 -16.81 4.52
CA LEU A 629 -0.14 -17.55 5.60
C LEU A 629 0.48 -16.61 6.63
N ILE A 630 1.07 -15.48 6.21
CA ILE A 630 1.58 -14.46 7.13
C ILE A 630 0.43 -13.84 7.94
N ILE A 631 -0.69 -13.51 7.28
CA ILE A 631 -1.89 -12.99 7.97
C ILE A 631 -2.36 -13.99 9.02
N LEU A 632 -2.47 -15.28 8.68
CA LEU A 632 -2.89 -16.31 9.62
C LEU A 632 -1.93 -16.49 10.81
N ASP A 633 -0.62 -16.39 10.58
CA ASP A 633 0.39 -16.46 11.64
C ASP A 633 0.32 -15.25 12.58
N LEU A 634 0.13 -14.04 12.04
CA LEU A 634 -0.04 -12.83 12.87
C LEU A 634 -1.38 -12.84 13.62
N MET A 635 -2.45 -13.35 13.01
CA MET A 635 -3.68 -13.65 13.75
C MET A 635 -3.42 -14.67 14.85
N GLN A 636 -2.58 -15.69 14.61
CA GLN A 636 -2.20 -16.69 15.60
C GLN A 636 -1.53 -16.14 16.84
N GLN A 637 -0.75 -15.10 16.65
CA GLN A 637 -0.03 -14.41 17.71
C GLN A 637 -0.86 -13.27 18.35
N ASP A 638 -2.14 -13.15 17.99
CA ASP A 638 -3.04 -12.07 18.41
C ASP A 638 -2.48 -10.67 18.09
N LEU A 639 -1.81 -10.53 16.94
CA LEU A 639 -1.23 -9.28 16.43
C LEU A 639 -2.03 -8.63 15.29
N LEU A 640 -3.03 -9.34 14.77
CA LEU A 640 -3.85 -8.90 13.65
C LEU A 640 -5.27 -9.44 13.81
N PHE A 641 -6.29 -8.60 13.53
CA PHE A 641 -7.72 -8.94 13.67
C PHE A 641 -8.11 -9.48 15.06
N ILE A 642 -7.59 -8.84 16.12
CA ILE A 642 -7.83 -9.23 17.52
C ILE A 642 -9.35 -9.28 17.80
N GLY A 643 -9.81 -10.36 18.42
CA GLY A 643 -11.23 -10.56 18.77
C GLY A 643 -12.13 -10.98 17.59
N GLN A 644 -11.61 -11.12 16.37
CA GLN A 644 -12.36 -11.67 15.23
C GLN A 644 -12.30 -13.19 15.12
N ARG A 645 -11.44 -13.84 15.92
CA ARG A 645 -11.24 -15.31 15.93
C ARG A 645 -12.45 -16.10 16.42
N ASP A 646 -13.12 -15.61 17.47
CA ASP A 646 -14.17 -16.37 18.16
C ASP A 646 -15.58 -16.16 17.58
N ARG A 647 -15.75 -15.28 16.58
CA ARG A 647 -17.08 -14.89 16.07
C ARG A 647 -17.51 -15.55 14.77
N TYR A 648 -16.67 -16.36 14.10
CA TYR A 648 -17.06 -17.02 12.85
C TYR A 648 -16.52 -18.44 12.75
N GLY A 649 -17.40 -19.40 13.04
CA GLY A 649 -17.27 -20.79 12.60
C GLY A 649 -17.52 -20.99 11.10
N ASP A 650 -17.08 -20.06 10.24
CA ASP A 650 -17.28 -20.16 8.80
C ASP A 650 -15.94 -20.34 8.08
N TYR A 651 -15.49 -21.61 8.05
CA TYR A 651 -14.38 -22.10 7.23
C TYR A 651 -14.59 -21.86 5.71
N LYS A 652 -15.65 -21.16 5.30
CA LYS A 652 -15.99 -20.81 3.92
C LYS A 652 -15.46 -19.45 3.46
N THR A 653 -14.85 -18.65 4.33
CA THR A 653 -14.30 -17.37 3.91
C THR A 653 -12.97 -17.56 3.15
N PRO A 654 -12.65 -16.68 2.18
CA PRO A 654 -11.42 -16.80 1.40
C PRO A 654 -10.14 -16.79 2.25
N LEU A 655 -10.12 -16.13 3.41
CA LEU A 655 -8.93 -16.09 4.28
C LEU A 655 -8.52 -17.47 4.84
N PHE A 656 -9.50 -18.29 5.23
CA PHE A 656 -9.27 -19.64 5.74
C PHE A 656 -9.24 -20.71 4.65
N THR A 657 -9.54 -20.33 3.41
CA THR A 657 -9.45 -21.21 2.24
C THR A 657 -8.08 -21.05 1.59
N ARG A 658 -7.36 -22.16 1.42
CA ARG A 658 -6.09 -22.17 0.69
C ARG A 658 -6.24 -21.60 -0.71
N GLY A 659 -5.36 -20.69 -1.11
CA GLY A 659 -5.43 -19.96 -2.38
C GLY A 659 -6.56 -18.94 -2.44
N GLY A 660 -7.25 -18.66 -1.32
CA GLY A 660 -8.36 -17.71 -1.27
C GLY A 660 -7.91 -16.25 -1.18
N PHE A 661 -6.63 -15.98 -0.93
CA PHE A 661 -6.06 -14.64 -1.09
C PHE A 661 -5.39 -14.52 -2.46
N TYR A 662 -6.09 -13.92 -3.42
CA TYR A 662 -5.61 -13.81 -4.80
C TYR A 662 -4.55 -12.72 -4.97
N THR A 663 -3.65 -12.86 -5.94
CA THR A 663 -2.63 -11.83 -6.25
C THR A 663 -3.22 -10.49 -6.64
N LYS A 664 -4.43 -10.44 -7.23
CA LYS A 664 -5.17 -9.19 -7.45
C LYS A 664 -5.40 -8.40 -6.17
N PHE A 665 -5.55 -9.08 -5.03
CA PHE A 665 -5.73 -8.43 -3.72
C PHE A 665 -4.43 -7.79 -3.26
N VAL A 666 -3.28 -8.45 -3.46
CA VAL A 666 -1.95 -7.87 -3.18
C VAL A 666 -1.79 -6.56 -3.95
N SER A 667 -2.02 -6.58 -5.27
CA SER A 667 -1.92 -5.37 -6.10
C SER A 667 -2.92 -4.29 -5.68
N THR A 668 -4.16 -4.66 -5.35
CA THR A 668 -5.21 -3.71 -4.95
C THR A 668 -4.92 -3.05 -3.59
N VAL A 669 -4.31 -3.78 -2.67
CA VAL A 669 -3.89 -3.25 -1.36
C VAL A 669 -2.73 -2.26 -1.51
N GLU A 670 -1.81 -2.52 -2.43
CA GLU A 670 -0.65 -1.67 -2.65
C GLU A 670 -0.96 -0.34 -3.34
N THR A 671 -2.08 -0.24 -4.06
CA THR A 671 -2.52 1.00 -4.72
C THR A 671 -3.19 2.00 -3.77
N ASP A 672 -3.42 1.64 -2.50
CA ASP A 672 -3.90 2.61 -1.52
C ASP A 672 -2.86 3.70 -1.26
N GLU A 673 -3.20 4.93 -1.68
CA GLU A 673 -2.45 6.15 -1.37
C GLU A 673 -3.10 6.90 -0.20
N GLY A 674 -2.28 7.33 0.76
CA GLY A 674 -2.76 8.00 1.97
C GLY A 674 -3.29 7.07 3.06
N ILE A 675 -4.09 7.61 3.98
CA ILE A 675 -4.45 6.97 5.27
C ILE A 675 -5.86 6.35 5.30
N ALA A 676 -6.62 6.44 4.21
CA ALA A 676 -8.00 5.94 4.18
C ALA A 676 -8.09 4.40 4.07
N PHE A 677 -7.07 3.78 3.45
CA PHE A 677 -7.01 2.35 3.18
C PHE A 677 -8.27 1.80 2.49
N SER A 678 -8.87 2.57 1.59
CA SER A 678 -10.18 2.23 0.98
C SER A 678 -10.15 0.89 0.24
N ASN A 679 -9.09 0.63 -0.53
CA ASN A 679 -8.95 -0.60 -1.28
C ASN A 679 -8.65 -1.78 -0.35
N THR A 680 -7.80 -1.57 0.64
CA THR A 680 -7.46 -2.56 1.66
C THR A 680 -8.69 -2.95 2.46
N ARG A 681 -9.50 -1.99 2.91
CA ARG A 681 -10.77 -2.25 3.61
C ARG A 681 -11.72 -3.08 2.76
N ARG A 682 -11.86 -2.76 1.47
CA ARG A 682 -12.68 -3.54 0.54
C ARG A 682 -12.16 -4.97 0.38
N VAL A 683 -10.85 -5.14 0.16
CA VAL A 683 -10.21 -6.46 0.07
C VAL A 683 -10.43 -7.26 1.35
N LEU A 684 -10.27 -6.64 2.51
CA LEU A 684 -10.48 -7.28 3.81
C LEU A 684 -11.94 -7.72 3.98
N GLN A 685 -12.91 -6.92 3.55
CA GLN A 685 -14.31 -7.31 3.52
C GLN A 685 -14.57 -8.49 2.56
N ASP A 686 -13.99 -8.47 1.36
CA ASP A 686 -14.12 -9.53 0.36
C ASP A 686 -13.58 -10.88 0.87
N ILE A 687 -12.53 -10.87 1.70
CA ILE A 687 -11.96 -12.09 2.29
C ILE A 687 -12.61 -12.49 3.63
N GLY A 688 -13.62 -11.76 4.08
CA GLY A 688 -14.44 -12.11 5.25
C GLY A 688 -14.11 -11.39 6.55
N ILE A 689 -13.20 -10.41 6.55
CA ILE A 689 -12.88 -9.57 7.71
C ILE A 689 -13.87 -8.42 7.82
N ARG A 690 -14.57 -8.31 8.96
CA ARG A 690 -15.56 -7.26 9.21
C ARG A 690 -14.94 -6.15 10.04
N ASN A 691 -15.24 -4.90 9.71
CA ASN A 691 -14.78 -3.72 10.45
C ASN A 691 -13.26 -3.72 10.76
N PRO A 692 -12.38 -3.89 9.76
CA PRO A 692 -10.93 -3.86 10.01
C PRO A 692 -10.53 -2.50 10.60
N THR A 693 -9.66 -2.52 11.60
CA THR A 693 -9.12 -1.29 12.19
C THR A 693 -8.18 -0.59 11.21
N PHE A 694 -7.76 0.63 11.54
CA PHE A 694 -6.72 1.31 10.77
C PHE A 694 -5.41 0.51 10.78
N ASP A 695 -5.02 0.03 11.97
CA ASP A 695 -3.82 -0.76 12.20
C ASP A 695 -3.86 -2.08 11.42
N ASP A 696 -5.00 -2.77 11.41
CA ASP A 696 -5.19 -3.97 10.58
C ASP A 696 -4.91 -3.70 9.10
N CYS A 697 -5.44 -2.59 8.58
CA CYS A 697 -5.24 -2.21 7.18
C CYS A 697 -3.77 -1.85 6.91
N ALA A 698 -3.13 -1.12 7.83
CA ALA A 698 -1.73 -0.74 7.72
C ALA A 698 -0.81 -1.96 7.74
N ILE A 699 -1.08 -2.93 8.63
CA ILE A 699 -0.33 -4.19 8.70
C ILE A 699 -0.51 -4.98 7.41
N VAL A 700 -1.73 -5.17 6.93
CA VAL A 700 -2.00 -5.94 5.70
C VAL A 700 -1.32 -5.30 4.50
N GLN A 701 -1.39 -3.97 4.38
CA GLN A 701 -0.63 -3.26 3.34
C GLN A 701 0.88 -3.46 3.52
N HIS A 702 1.38 -3.47 4.75
CA HIS A 702 2.79 -3.70 4.99
C HIS A 702 3.25 -5.12 4.62
N ILE A 703 2.43 -6.14 4.91
CA ILE A 703 2.67 -7.53 4.49
C ILE A 703 2.75 -7.61 2.97
N CYS A 704 1.73 -7.10 2.26
CA CYS A 704 1.69 -7.11 0.80
C CYS A 704 2.95 -6.48 0.19
N LYS A 705 3.31 -5.27 0.63
CA LYS A 705 4.51 -4.56 0.17
C LYS A 705 5.82 -5.33 0.40
N ASN A 706 5.98 -6.04 1.52
CA ASN A 706 7.20 -6.82 1.74
C ASN A 706 7.24 -8.07 0.85
N VAL A 707 6.13 -8.78 0.69
CA VAL A 707 6.07 -9.98 -0.15
C VAL A 707 6.31 -9.63 -1.62
N SER A 708 5.66 -8.60 -2.15
CA SER A 708 5.84 -8.17 -3.54
C SER A 708 7.24 -7.59 -3.80
N LYS A 709 7.78 -6.79 -2.86
CA LYS A 709 9.16 -6.28 -2.95
C LYS A 709 10.19 -7.40 -2.95
N ARG A 710 9.98 -8.44 -2.14
CA ARG A 710 10.84 -9.63 -2.13
C ARG A 710 10.82 -10.35 -3.49
N ALA A 711 9.62 -10.62 -4.02
CA ALA A 711 9.45 -11.23 -5.33
C ALA A 711 10.13 -10.41 -6.45
N ALA A 712 9.95 -9.09 -6.44
CA ALA A 712 10.57 -8.18 -7.40
C ALA A 712 12.10 -8.18 -7.31
N ARG A 713 12.68 -8.23 -6.11
CA ARG A 713 14.13 -8.30 -5.90
C ARG A 713 14.73 -9.62 -6.39
N LEU A 714 14.06 -10.74 -6.11
CA LEU A 714 14.47 -12.06 -6.61
C LEU A 714 14.43 -12.11 -8.15
N ALA A 715 13.35 -11.65 -8.76
CA ALA A 715 13.24 -11.56 -10.22
C ALA A 715 14.30 -10.61 -10.81
N GLY A 716 14.51 -9.45 -10.19
CA GLY A 716 15.51 -8.46 -10.61
C GLY A 716 16.93 -9.01 -10.62
N ALA A 717 17.32 -9.77 -9.59
CA ALA A 717 18.63 -10.42 -9.53
C ALA A 717 18.80 -11.50 -10.63
N GLY A 718 17.75 -12.24 -10.99
CA GLY A 718 17.78 -13.14 -12.14
C GLY A 718 17.96 -12.41 -13.47
N ILE A 719 17.32 -11.25 -13.63
CA ILE A 719 17.45 -10.41 -14.83
C ILE A 719 18.86 -9.80 -14.92
N ASP A 720 19.44 -9.37 -13.80
CA ASP A 720 20.77 -8.75 -13.76
C ASP A 720 21.86 -9.69 -14.32
N ILE A 721 21.78 -10.99 -14.03
CA ILE A 721 22.67 -12.00 -14.62
C ILE A 721 22.53 -12.04 -16.14
N LEU A 722 21.30 -12.02 -16.66
CA LEU A 722 21.06 -12.06 -18.10
C LEU A 722 21.55 -10.79 -18.79
N LEU A 723 21.38 -9.64 -18.14
CA LEU A 723 21.90 -8.36 -18.65
C LEU A 723 23.43 -8.36 -18.68
N ALA A 724 24.11 -8.99 -17.72
CA ALA A 724 25.58 -9.07 -17.70
C ALA A 724 26.18 -9.89 -18.85
N LEU A 725 25.37 -10.61 -19.64
CA LEU A 725 25.80 -11.35 -20.82
C LEU A 725 25.90 -10.48 -22.09
N PHE A 726 25.33 -9.27 -22.08
CA PHE A 726 25.29 -8.32 -23.20
C PHE A 726 26.04 -7.02 -22.86
#